data_AF-A0A2Z2H7T7-F1
#
_entry.id   AF-A0A2Z2H7T7-F1
#
_cell.length_a   1.000
_cell.length_b   1.000
_cell.length_c   1.000
_cell.angle_alpha   90.00
_cell.angle_beta   90.00
_cell.angle_gamma   90.00
#
_symmetry.space_group_name_H-M   'P 1'
#
loop_
_entity.id
_entity.type
_entity.pdbx_description
1 polymer ?
#
loop_
_entity_poly.entity_id
_entity_poly.type
_entity_poly.pdbx_seq_one_letter_code
_entity_poly.pdbx_strand_id
1 'polypeptide(L)'
;MQIAVLFGFALAILVPFLSRWFGTRTGAVLALYPASIAVWLVSLAPAVLQSGGIYFEQAWAPSLGLSLSFWLDGLSLLFGLLISGIGTLIILYASGYLHGHPQLARFYVLILCFMSSMLGVVMADGLMTLFVFWELTSITSYLLIGFNHEDAAARKSALQGLLVTFTGGLALMSGLILLNVAGDSWSLQTLLGSGDALRNHALYLPMLLCLLGGAFTKSAQFPFHFWLPNAMAAPTPVSAYLHSATMVKAGIYLMARLQPGLGGTEAWMTLLCVIGAITMVVGAFLAIRYTGIKKVLAYSTVMALGTLTMLLGIGGKAAMIAFVTFLTAHSLYKGALFMVAGALDHETGTKDIDEMGGLRRAMPVTALCAFVAALSLGGVIPLFGFVAKELMFEAVLDAPRFTGFLIGMSLLASMLVVAAAAIVSLRPFFGALKTTPKTPHEAPLSMLAGPCVLAGLSLVLGVMPWLAGDGLLNAAATAVMGTEVVSDLYLWHGINTALMMSLASLCVGLMICWRWPGVRSVIHRFSPVLDRGPEAGYWKLMDLLVRVAQWQTRLLQSGYMRNYLILTLLSFTGLTGYTLLVRHGPAFDLALDVRLQEMVVAMVTAASAIVACMMRSRLAAVAAAGVMGFGIALIFLLFSAPDLAITQLLIETLTVILLILVLFRMPQFSNLSTPMERVRDMLVAVLTGGLMTLLILTILGQGHLFTSISEYMIDNSVPLGHGHNIVNVILVDFRALDTLGEIFVLSLAAIGVLAMLRLQAKERKTP
;
A
#
# COMPACT_ATOMS: atom_id res chain seq x y z
N MET A 1 3.31 -27.24 9.28
CA MET A 1 3.56 -25.78 9.14
C MET A 1 2.34 -25.05 8.60
N GLN A 2 1.87 -25.39 7.39
CA GLN A 2 0.68 -24.79 6.81
C GLN A 2 -0.57 -24.87 7.69
N ILE A 3 -0.89 -26.05 8.26
CA ILE A 3 -2.02 -26.19 9.19
C ILE A 3 -1.89 -25.24 10.38
N ALA A 4 -0.68 -25.11 10.96
CA ALA A 4 -0.45 -24.23 12.09
C ALA A 4 -0.73 -22.76 11.76
N VAL A 5 -0.40 -22.30 10.54
CA VAL A 5 -0.68 -20.94 10.08
C VAL A 5 -2.16 -20.76 9.72
N LEU A 6 -2.73 -21.68 8.94
CA LEU A 6 -4.10 -21.55 8.41
C LEU A 6 -5.18 -21.78 9.48
N PHE A 7 -4.89 -22.60 10.49
CA PHE A 7 -5.85 -22.91 11.55
C PHE A 7 -6.30 -21.67 12.31
N GLY A 8 -5.44 -20.67 12.51
CA GLY A 8 -5.85 -19.44 13.20
C GLY A 8 -6.85 -18.60 12.41
N PHE A 9 -6.81 -18.62 11.07
CA PHE A 9 -7.85 -18.01 10.25
C PHE A 9 -9.17 -18.79 10.35
N ALA A 10 -9.11 -20.12 10.33
CA ALA A 10 -10.30 -20.96 10.54
C ALA A 10 -10.90 -20.74 11.94
N LEU A 11 -10.07 -20.65 12.98
CA LEU A 11 -10.48 -20.35 14.34
C LEU A 11 -11.11 -18.97 14.44
N ALA A 12 -10.56 -17.97 13.74
CA ALA A 12 -11.13 -16.62 13.70
C ALA A 12 -12.58 -16.60 13.19
N ILE A 13 -12.93 -17.43 12.19
CA ILE A 13 -14.31 -17.58 11.71
C ILE A 13 -15.25 -18.13 12.80
N LEU A 14 -14.74 -19.00 13.67
CA LEU A 14 -15.50 -19.63 14.74
C LEU A 14 -15.65 -18.75 16.00
N VAL A 15 -14.88 -17.67 16.13
CA VAL A 15 -14.87 -16.79 17.31
C VAL A 15 -16.27 -16.27 17.69
N PRO A 16 -17.14 -15.80 16.77
CA PRO A 16 -18.48 -15.34 17.16
C PRO A 16 -19.31 -16.44 17.84
N PHE A 17 -19.19 -17.69 17.38
CA PHE A 17 -19.88 -18.84 17.99
C PHE A 17 -19.27 -19.20 19.34
N LEU A 18 -17.93 -19.29 19.42
CA LEU A 18 -17.22 -19.56 20.66
C LEU A 18 -17.50 -18.51 21.73
N SER A 19 -17.64 -17.24 21.33
CA SER A 19 -17.96 -16.14 22.25
C SER A 19 -19.33 -16.26 22.89
N ARG A 20 -20.29 -16.86 22.18
CA ARG A 20 -21.64 -17.15 22.71
C ARG A 20 -21.62 -18.32 23.67
N TRP A 21 -20.80 -19.34 23.42
CA TRP A 21 -20.74 -20.55 24.26
C TRP A 21 -19.90 -20.36 25.53
N PHE A 22 -18.74 -19.73 25.42
CA PHE A 22 -17.79 -19.62 26.53
C PHE A 22 -17.88 -18.28 27.29
N GLY A 23 -18.64 -17.30 26.77
CA GLY A 23 -18.88 -16.02 27.44
C GLY A 23 -17.57 -15.33 27.86
N THR A 24 -17.42 -15.07 29.17
CA THR A 24 -16.23 -14.43 29.76
C THR A 24 -14.96 -15.27 29.65
N ARG A 25 -15.06 -16.60 29.48
CA ARG A 25 -13.92 -17.52 29.34
C ARG A 25 -13.36 -17.60 27.93
N THR A 26 -13.99 -16.95 26.95
CA THR A 26 -13.60 -17.00 25.54
C THR A 26 -12.13 -16.65 25.32
N GLY A 27 -11.61 -15.62 26.00
CA GLY A 27 -10.19 -15.26 25.90
C GLY A 27 -9.24 -16.38 26.35
N ALA A 28 -9.54 -17.06 27.45
CA ALA A 28 -8.72 -18.17 27.94
C ALA A 28 -8.72 -19.36 26.97
N VAL A 29 -9.88 -19.68 26.39
CA VAL A 29 -10.01 -20.75 25.39
C VAL A 29 -9.25 -20.38 24.11
N LEU A 30 -9.37 -19.16 23.62
CA LEU A 30 -8.67 -18.70 22.41
C LEU A 30 -7.15 -18.60 22.62
N ALA A 31 -6.68 -18.37 23.85
CA ALA A 31 -5.26 -18.35 24.18
C ALA A 31 -4.59 -19.74 24.07
N LEU A 32 -5.38 -20.84 24.07
CA LEU A 32 -4.84 -22.19 23.85
C LEU A 32 -4.25 -22.37 22.46
N TYR A 33 -4.77 -21.66 21.45
CA TYR A 33 -4.24 -21.74 20.09
C TYR A 33 -2.79 -21.24 20.00
N PRO A 34 -2.45 -19.98 20.33
CA PRO A 34 -1.06 -19.54 20.32
C PRO A 34 -0.18 -20.33 21.30
N ALA A 35 -0.70 -20.76 22.45
CA ALA A 35 0.05 -21.59 23.38
C ALA A 35 0.43 -22.94 22.75
N SER A 36 -0.50 -23.59 22.04
CA SER A 36 -0.24 -24.85 21.34
C SER A 36 0.77 -24.69 20.19
N ILE A 37 0.75 -23.55 19.48
CA ILE A 37 1.78 -23.23 18.47
C ILE A 37 3.15 -23.06 19.13
N ALA A 38 3.23 -22.35 20.25
CA ALA A 38 4.50 -22.16 20.96
C ALA A 38 5.07 -23.51 21.41
N VAL A 39 4.25 -24.38 22.01
CA VAL A 39 4.67 -25.74 22.41
C VAL A 39 5.10 -26.57 21.21
N TRP A 40 4.35 -26.52 20.11
CA TRP A 40 4.71 -27.21 18.88
C TRP A 40 6.04 -26.72 18.30
N LEU A 41 6.28 -25.41 18.28
CA LEU A 41 7.57 -24.84 17.84
C LEU A 41 8.73 -25.25 18.75
N VAL A 42 8.54 -25.25 20.07
CA VAL A 42 9.55 -25.76 21.02
C VAL A 42 9.84 -27.23 20.75
N SER A 43 8.83 -28.05 20.44
CA SER A 43 9.03 -29.47 20.12
C SER A 43 9.84 -29.70 18.83
N LEU A 44 9.82 -28.74 17.90
CA LEU A 44 10.60 -28.76 16.66
C LEU A 44 12.00 -28.15 16.81
N ALA A 45 12.27 -27.43 17.90
CA ALA A 45 13.54 -26.74 18.11
C ALA A 45 14.76 -27.68 17.99
N PRO A 46 14.78 -28.89 18.59
CA PRO A 46 15.94 -29.79 18.45
C PRO A 46 16.22 -30.18 17.00
N ALA A 47 15.17 -30.43 16.20
CA ALA A 47 15.33 -30.78 14.79
C ALA A 47 15.89 -29.60 13.99
N VAL A 48 15.34 -28.40 14.19
CA VAL A 48 15.81 -27.17 13.52
C VAL A 48 17.26 -26.85 13.88
N LEU A 49 17.64 -27.03 15.15
CA LEU A 49 19.00 -26.79 15.65
C LEU A 49 20.02 -27.78 15.05
N GLN A 50 19.60 -29.01 14.73
CA GLN A 50 20.48 -30.03 14.15
C GLN A 50 20.54 -29.99 12.62
N SER A 51 19.41 -29.79 11.93
CA SER A 51 19.32 -29.85 10.47
C SER A 51 19.49 -28.50 9.76
N GLY A 52 19.58 -27.40 10.51
CA GLY A 52 19.62 -26.03 9.98
C GLY A 52 18.26 -25.49 9.50
N GLY A 53 17.24 -26.35 9.38
CA GLY A 53 15.86 -25.95 9.13
C GLY A 53 14.96 -27.08 8.61
N ILE A 54 13.66 -26.78 8.52
CA ILE A 54 12.62 -27.68 8.02
C ILE A 54 11.88 -26.99 6.87
N TYR A 55 11.85 -27.64 5.71
CA TYR A 55 11.13 -27.19 4.51
C TYR A 55 9.78 -27.90 4.37
N PHE A 56 8.75 -27.17 3.95
CA PHE A 56 7.47 -27.72 3.57
C PHE A 56 6.94 -26.98 2.35
N GLU A 57 6.49 -27.71 1.33
CA GLU A 57 5.95 -27.12 0.11
C GLU A 57 4.63 -27.80 -0.28
N GLN A 58 3.65 -26.98 -0.68
CA GLN A 58 2.45 -27.46 -1.36
C GLN A 58 2.16 -26.59 -2.58
N ALA A 59 1.89 -27.21 -3.74
CA ALA A 59 1.50 -26.51 -4.95
C ALA A 59 0.23 -25.66 -4.74
N TRP A 60 0.24 -24.40 -5.20
CA TRP A 60 -0.90 -23.48 -5.09
C TRP A 60 -1.45 -23.07 -6.46
N ALA A 61 -0.60 -22.53 -7.32
CA ALA A 61 -0.91 -22.24 -8.72
C ALA A 61 0.23 -22.77 -9.61
N PRO A 62 0.24 -24.08 -9.91
CA PRO A 62 1.34 -24.73 -10.63
C PRO A 62 1.59 -24.14 -12.02
N SER A 63 0.55 -23.64 -12.69
CA SER A 63 0.66 -22.99 -14.01
C SER A 63 1.47 -21.70 -13.99
N LEU A 64 1.63 -21.07 -12.81
CA LEU A 64 2.44 -19.87 -12.59
C LEU A 64 3.76 -20.20 -11.86
N GLY A 65 4.04 -21.48 -11.58
CA GLY A 65 5.16 -21.90 -10.75
C GLY A 65 5.04 -21.48 -9.28
N LEU A 66 3.83 -21.18 -8.79
CA LEU A 66 3.60 -20.71 -7.42
C LEU A 66 3.23 -21.88 -6.49
N SER A 67 3.97 -22.00 -5.40
CA SER A 67 3.69 -22.91 -4.29
C SER A 67 3.51 -22.13 -2.97
N LEU A 68 2.76 -22.72 -2.05
CA LEU A 68 2.74 -22.36 -0.64
C LEU A 68 3.92 -23.06 0.04
N SER A 69 5.10 -22.46 -0.05
CA SER A 69 6.31 -22.98 0.59
C SER A 69 6.61 -22.27 1.91
N PHE A 70 7.06 -23.05 2.88
CA PHE A 70 7.41 -22.61 4.22
C PHE A 70 8.78 -23.16 4.64
N TRP A 71 9.59 -22.33 5.29
CA TRP A 71 10.92 -22.68 5.80
C TRP A 71 11.05 -22.26 7.26
N LEU A 72 11.33 -23.23 8.14
CA LEU A 72 11.56 -23.02 9.58
C LEU A 72 13.02 -23.25 9.90
N ASP A 73 13.80 -22.17 9.97
CA ASP A 73 15.15 -22.15 10.52
C ASP A 73 15.18 -21.49 11.91
N GLY A 74 16.37 -21.26 12.47
CA GLY A 74 16.54 -20.62 13.77
C GLY A 74 15.91 -19.22 13.86
N LEU A 75 15.94 -18.44 12.77
CA LEU A 75 15.35 -17.10 12.74
C LEU A 75 13.82 -17.18 12.76
N SER A 76 13.23 -17.98 11.87
CA SER A 76 11.80 -18.21 11.80
C SER A 76 11.26 -18.83 13.10
N LEU A 77 12.03 -19.71 13.75
CA LEU A 77 11.70 -20.32 15.03
C LEU A 77 11.66 -19.28 16.16
N LEU A 78 12.70 -18.43 16.27
CA LEU A 78 12.74 -17.35 17.26
C LEU A 78 11.53 -16.42 17.11
N PHE A 79 11.26 -15.95 15.90
CA PHE A 79 10.10 -15.11 15.62
C PHE A 79 8.78 -15.84 15.89
N GLY A 80 8.64 -17.10 15.49
CA GLY A 80 7.46 -17.91 15.75
C GLY A 80 7.17 -18.04 17.25
N LEU A 81 8.20 -18.25 18.08
CA LEU A 81 8.09 -18.30 19.54
C LEU A 81 7.72 -16.95 20.14
N LEU A 82 8.30 -15.84 19.65
CA LEU A 82 7.94 -14.49 20.10
C LEU A 82 6.48 -14.16 19.76
N ILE A 83 6.04 -14.46 18.53
CA ILE A 83 4.68 -14.21 18.05
C ILE A 83 3.67 -15.04 18.87
N SER A 84 3.87 -16.35 18.98
CA SER A 84 2.95 -17.25 19.66
C SER A 84 3.00 -17.11 21.20
N GLY A 85 4.18 -16.99 21.80
CA GLY A 85 4.36 -16.81 23.24
C GLY A 85 3.75 -15.49 23.73
N ILE A 86 4.16 -14.36 23.15
CA ILE A 86 3.59 -13.06 23.53
C ILE A 86 2.12 -12.98 23.10
N GLY A 87 1.74 -13.56 21.97
CA GLY A 87 0.34 -13.62 21.52
C GLY A 87 -0.58 -14.29 22.54
N THR A 88 -0.13 -15.37 23.18
CA THR A 88 -0.85 -16.03 24.29
C THR A 88 -1.11 -15.05 25.44
N LEU A 89 -0.06 -14.35 25.89
CA LEU A 89 -0.17 -13.37 26.97
C LEU A 89 -1.09 -12.20 26.59
N ILE A 90 -1.06 -11.76 25.34
CA ILE A 90 -1.90 -10.66 24.84
C ILE A 90 -3.38 -11.05 24.80
N ILE A 91 -3.72 -12.27 24.35
CA ILE A 91 -5.12 -12.72 24.33
C ILE A 91 -5.68 -12.81 25.75
N LEU A 92 -4.88 -13.32 26.70
CA LEU A 92 -5.24 -13.34 28.12
C LEU A 92 -5.38 -11.92 28.69
N TYR A 93 -4.43 -11.04 28.41
CA TYR A 93 -4.46 -9.64 28.83
C TYR A 93 -5.69 -8.90 28.28
N ALA A 94 -6.05 -9.12 27.01
CA ALA A 94 -7.21 -8.52 26.37
C ALA A 94 -8.54 -8.93 27.03
N SER A 95 -8.62 -10.14 27.59
CA SER A 95 -9.83 -10.61 28.29
C SER A 95 -10.14 -9.78 29.55
N GLY A 96 -9.11 -9.30 30.25
CA GLY A 96 -9.26 -8.37 31.37
C GLY A 96 -9.47 -6.93 30.91
N TYR A 97 -8.63 -6.46 29.98
CA TYR A 97 -8.63 -5.06 29.55
C TYR A 97 -9.91 -4.63 28.79
N LEU A 98 -10.52 -5.53 28.01
CA LEU A 98 -11.75 -5.26 27.25
C LEU A 98 -12.97 -5.96 27.88
N HIS A 99 -12.92 -6.26 29.17
CA HIS A 99 -14.03 -6.91 29.86
C HIS A 99 -15.33 -6.09 29.70
N GLY A 100 -16.40 -6.74 29.26
CA GLY A 100 -17.70 -6.09 29.02
C GLY A 100 -17.81 -5.25 27.75
N HIS A 101 -16.76 -5.14 26.92
CA HIS A 101 -16.83 -4.37 25.68
C HIS A 101 -17.69 -5.07 24.62
N PRO A 102 -18.66 -4.39 23.97
CA PRO A 102 -19.62 -5.02 23.06
C PRO A 102 -18.98 -5.66 21.83
N GLN A 103 -17.79 -5.18 21.44
CA GLN A 103 -17.06 -5.65 20.25
C GLN A 103 -15.85 -6.57 20.58
N LEU A 104 -15.84 -7.20 21.76
CA LEU A 104 -14.75 -8.10 22.17
C LEU A 104 -14.56 -9.28 21.20
N ALA A 105 -15.65 -9.88 20.69
CA ALA A 105 -15.56 -10.96 19.71
C ALA A 105 -14.89 -10.49 18.41
N ARG A 106 -15.22 -9.27 17.93
CA ARG A 106 -14.57 -8.66 16.76
C ARG A 106 -13.08 -8.47 16.99
N PHE A 107 -12.68 -8.02 18.19
CA PHE A 107 -11.27 -7.90 18.55
C PHE A 107 -10.55 -9.25 18.43
N TYR A 108 -11.14 -10.33 18.95
CA TYR A 108 -10.54 -11.67 18.87
C TYR A 108 -10.40 -12.20 17.44
N VAL A 109 -11.40 -11.97 16.57
CA VAL A 109 -11.28 -12.30 15.14
C VAL A 109 -10.05 -11.61 14.54
N LEU A 110 -9.94 -10.29 14.76
CA LEU A 110 -8.89 -9.49 14.14
C LEU A 110 -7.50 -9.84 14.66
N ILE A 111 -7.34 -10.05 15.97
CA ILE A 111 -6.02 -10.37 16.56
C ILE A 111 -5.53 -11.76 16.16
N LEU A 112 -6.45 -12.73 15.98
CA LEU A 112 -6.11 -14.08 15.50
C LEU A 112 -5.73 -14.08 14.02
N CYS A 113 -6.48 -13.35 13.17
CA CYS A 113 -6.12 -13.16 11.78
C CYS A 113 -4.75 -12.48 11.65
N PHE A 114 -4.50 -11.43 12.45
CA PHE A 114 -3.22 -10.73 12.46
C PHE A 114 -2.06 -11.65 12.90
N MET A 115 -2.24 -12.42 13.98
CA MET A 115 -1.24 -13.38 14.45
C MET A 115 -0.93 -14.45 13.40
N SER A 116 -1.95 -15.02 12.78
CA SER A 116 -1.81 -16.03 11.74
C SER A 116 -1.10 -15.47 10.51
N SER A 117 -1.40 -14.22 10.14
CA SER A 117 -0.69 -13.50 9.08
C SER A 117 0.79 -13.32 9.41
N MET A 118 1.12 -12.93 10.65
CA MET A 118 2.51 -12.79 11.09
C MET A 118 3.27 -14.12 11.13
N LEU A 119 2.64 -15.20 11.56
CA LEU A 119 3.24 -16.54 11.48
C LEU A 119 3.50 -16.93 10.02
N GLY A 120 2.56 -16.61 9.12
CA GLY A 120 2.74 -16.79 7.68
C GLY A 120 3.93 -16.00 7.12
N VAL A 121 4.11 -14.73 7.50
CA VAL A 121 5.26 -13.91 7.08
C VAL A 121 6.58 -14.54 7.51
N VAL A 122 6.69 -14.97 8.77
CA VAL A 122 7.98 -15.45 9.31
C VAL A 122 8.30 -16.89 8.93
N MET A 123 7.32 -17.66 8.47
CA MET A 123 7.54 -19.03 8.00
C MET A 123 7.59 -19.12 6.47
N ALA A 124 7.22 -18.06 5.74
CA ALA A 124 7.19 -18.10 4.28
C ALA A 124 8.59 -18.27 3.68
N ASP A 125 8.67 -19.16 2.69
CA ASP A 125 9.79 -19.25 1.75
C ASP A 125 9.41 -18.66 0.39
N GLY A 126 8.20 -18.91 -0.10
CA GLY A 126 7.75 -18.42 -1.40
C GLY A 126 7.59 -16.90 -1.41
N LEU A 127 8.13 -16.21 -2.42
CA LEU A 127 8.06 -14.73 -2.50
C LEU A 127 6.61 -14.24 -2.51
N MET A 128 5.73 -14.90 -3.26
CA MET A 128 4.29 -14.57 -3.30
C MET A 128 3.57 -14.94 -2.00
N THR A 129 3.95 -16.05 -1.36
CA THR A 129 3.43 -16.44 -0.04
C THR A 129 3.78 -15.38 1.00
N LEU A 130 5.04 -14.93 1.02
CA LEU A 130 5.51 -13.84 1.86
C LEU A 130 4.71 -12.56 1.60
N PHE A 131 4.53 -12.16 0.34
CA PHE A 131 3.77 -10.95 -0.01
C PHE A 131 2.30 -11.04 0.42
N VAL A 132 1.62 -12.16 0.19
CA VAL A 132 0.22 -12.34 0.59
C VAL A 132 0.08 -12.19 2.10
N PHE A 133 0.91 -12.89 2.89
CA PHE A 133 0.88 -12.74 4.34
C PHE A 133 1.30 -11.35 4.80
N TRP A 134 2.25 -10.71 4.10
CA TRP A 134 2.65 -9.34 4.36
C TRP A 134 1.48 -8.36 4.23
N GLU A 135 0.68 -8.45 3.17
CA GLU A 135 -0.51 -7.59 3.02
C GLU A 135 -1.65 -7.97 3.95
N LEU A 136 -1.83 -9.25 4.26
CA LEU A 136 -2.79 -9.65 5.29
C LEU A 136 -2.45 -9.00 6.65
N THR A 137 -1.16 -8.84 7.00
CA THR A 137 -0.78 -8.06 8.20
C THR A 137 -1.13 -6.57 8.06
N SER A 138 -0.98 -5.96 6.87
CA SER A 138 -1.38 -4.57 6.62
C SER A 138 -2.88 -4.37 6.87
N ILE A 139 -3.71 -5.22 6.26
CA ILE A 139 -5.18 -5.12 6.35
C ILE A 139 -5.66 -5.38 7.78
N THR A 140 -5.17 -6.45 8.41
CA THR A 140 -5.60 -6.79 9.78
C THR A 140 -5.13 -5.74 10.80
N SER A 141 -3.92 -5.18 10.64
CA SER A 141 -3.46 -4.08 11.50
C SER A 141 -4.28 -2.80 11.32
N TYR A 142 -4.67 -2.45 10.09
CA TYR A 142 -5.57 -1.33 9.81
C TYR A 142 -6.89 -1.46 10.57
N LEU A 143 -7.51 -2.63 10.53
CA LEU A 143 -8.76 -2.92 11.23
C LEU A 143 -8.59 -2.89 12.76
N LEU A 144 -7.43 -3.31 13.28
CA LEU A 144 -7.11 -3.25 14.71
C LEU A 144 -6.83 -1.82 15.20
N ILE A 145 -6.13 -1.00 14.40
CA ILE A 145 -5.89 0.42 14.73
C ILE A 145 -7.21 1.20 14.68
N GLY A 146 -8.04 0.92 13.68
CA GLY A 146 -9.39 1.47 13.53
C GLY A 146 -10.46 0.78 14.37
N PHE A 147 -10.12 0.09 15.47
CA PHE A 147 -11.09 -0.63 16.30
C PHE A 147 -12.20 0.31 16.80
N ASN A 148 -11.81 1.49 17.32
CA ASN A 148 -12.72 2.58 17.68
C ASN A 148 -13.12 3.42 16.45
N HIS A 149 -13.71 2.76 15.45
CA HIS A 149 -14.07 3.33 14.16
C HIS A 149 -15.06 4.50 14.20
N GLU A 150 -15.78 4.71 15.30
CA GLU A 150 -16.65 5.89 15.48
C GLU A 150 -15.84 7.19 15.67
N ASP A 151 -14.62 7.10 16.22
CA ASP A 151 -13.72 8.23 16.38
C ASP A 151 -13.02 8.59 15.06
N ALA A 152 -13.21 9.84 14.62
CA ALA A 152 -12.58 10.37 13.42
C ALA A 152 -11.05 10.37 13.49
N ALA A 153 -10.46 10.60 14.67
CA ALA A 153 -9.01 10.59 14.85
C ALA A 153 -8.44 9.16 14.73
N ALA A 154 -9.14 8.16 15.28
CA ALA A 154 -8.79 6.76 15.12
C ALA A 154 -8.86 6.31 13.65
N ARG A 155 -9.93 6.68 12.92
CA ARG A 155 -10.05 6.39 11.47
C ARG A 155 -8.92 7.02 10.66
N LYS A 156 -8.60 8.29 10.94
CA LYS A 156 -7.52 9.03 10.27
C LYS A 156 -6.16 8.36 10.50
N SER A 157 -5.89 7.93 11.74
CA SER A 157 -4.64 7.25 12.12
C SER A 157 -4.54 5.86 11.49
N ALA A 158 -5.64 5.11 11.47
CA ALA A 158 -5.71 3.81 10.79
C ALA A 158 -5.42 3.94 9.30
N LEU A 159 -6.07 4.89 8.61
CA LEU A 159 -5.85 5.13 7.19
C LEU A 159 -4.42 5.55 6.88
N GLN A 160 -3.81 6.41 7.71
CA GLN A 160 -2.41 6.80 7.56
C GLN A 160 -1.48 5.58 7.67
N GLY A 161 -1.69 4.71 8.67
CA GLY A 161 -0.93 3.47 8.81
C GLY A 161 -1.08 2.54 7.61
N LEU A 162 -2.31 2.36 7.12
CA LEU A 162 -2.58 1.53 5.93
C LEU A 162 -1.89 2.11 4.70
N LEU A 163 -2.07 3.39 4.39
CA LEU A 163 -1.51 3.97 3.17
C LEU A 163 0.01 3.93 3.14
N VAL A 164 0.67 4.22 4.28
CA VAL A 164 2.15 4.14 4.35
C VAL A 164 2.64 2.70 4.18
N THR A 165 2.03 1.75 4.89
CA THR A 165 2.49 0.35 4.86
C THR A 165 2.10 -0.40 3.59
N PHE A 166 0.94 -0.11 3.01
CA PHE A 166 0.46 -0.68 1.75
C PHE A 166 1.26 -0.14 0.55
N THR A 167 1.56 1.16 0.53
CA THR A 167 2.44 1.73 -0.51
C THR A 167 3.83 1.12 -0.44
N GLY A 168 4.37 0.92 0.77
CA GLY A 168 5.60 0.18 0.97
C GLY A 168 5.50 -1.29 0.54
N GLY A 169 4.36 -1.93 0.79
CA GLY A 169 4.03 -3.25 0.29
C GLY A 169 4.06 -3.37 -1.23
N LEU A 170 3.54 -2.38 -1.95
CA LEU A 170 3.65 -2.33 -3.41
C LEU A 170 5.11 -2.18 -3.88
N ALA A 171 5.92 -1.38 -3.17
CA ALA A 171 7.37 -1.33 -3.44
C ALA A 171 8.05 -2.68 -3.16
N LEU A 172 7.66 -3.37 -2.09
CA LEU A 172 8.12 -4.72 -1.79
C LEU A 172 7.75 -5.69 -2.92
N MET A 173 6.51 -5.66 -3.42
CA MET A 173 6.08 -6.50 -4.54
C MET A 173 6.99 -6.30 -5.76
N SER A 174 7.25 -5.04 -6.15
CA SER A 174 8.17 -4.75 -7.25
C SER A 174 9.57 -5.30 -6.97
N GLY A 175 10.06 -5.19 -5.73
CA GLY A 175 11.35 -5.75 -5.31
C GLY A 175 11.40 -7.28 -5.39
N LEU A 176 10.33 -7.97 -4.98
CA LEU A 176 10.21 -9.43 -5.05
C LEU A 176 10.12 -9.93 -6.51
N ILE A 177 9.42 -9.20 -7.38
CA ILE A 177 9.39 -9.50 -8.82
C ILE A 177 10.78 -9.31 -9.44
N LEU A 178 11.48 -8.22 -9.11
CA LEU A 178 12.85 -8.00 -9.59
C LEU A 178 13.82 -9.08 -9.08
N LEU A 179 13.63 -9.56 -7.85
CA LEU A 179 14.40 -10.66 -7.28
C LEU A 179 14.15 -11.98 -8.04
N ASN A 180 12.89 -12.27 -8.38
CA ASN A 180 12.53 -13.41 -9.23
C ASN A 180 13.16 -13.28 -10.62
N VAL A 181 13.08 -12.11 -11.27
CA VAL A 181 13.69 -11.88 -12.60
C VAL A 181 15.21 -12.04 -12.58
N ALA A 182 15.88 -11.66 -11.47
CA ALA A 182 17.33 -11.76 -11.36
C ALA A 182 17.84 -13.18 -11.03
N GLY A 183 17.04 -14.00 -10.33
CA GLY A 183 17.47 -15.33 -9.85
C GLY A 183 16.62 -16.52 -10.32
N ASP A 184 15.63 -16.29 -11.18
CA ASP A 184 14.77 -17.29 -11.84
C ASP A 184 14.11 -18.31 -10.90
N SER A 185 13.65 -17.85 -9.74
CA SER A 185 12.97 -18.72 -8.76
C SER A 185 11.97 -17.95 -7.90
N TRP A 186 10.91 -18.64 -7.47
CA TRP A 186 9.94 -18.12 -6.51
C TRP A 186 10.26 -18.51 -5.06
N SER A 187 11.30 -19.32 -4.82
CA SER A 187 11.76 -19.73 -3.50
C SER A 187 12.86 -18.79 -3.01
N LEU A 188 12.62 -18.16 -1.85
CA LEU A 188 13.59 -17.26 -1.25
C LEU A 188 14.89 -17.99 -0.88
N GLN A 189 14.81 -19.22 -0.35
CA GLN A 189 15.99 -20.02 -0.02
C GLN A 189 16.88 -20.28 -1.24
N THR A 190 16.25 -20.64 -2.38
CA THR A 190 16.97 -20.89 -3.64
C THR A 190 17.69 -19.64 -4.12
N LEU A 191 17.01 -18.49 -4.08
CA LEU A 191 17.55 -17.20 -4.50
C LEU A 191 18.72 -16.74 -3.60
N LEU A 192 18.59 -16.91 -2.28
CA LEU A 192 19.63 -16.50 -1.35
C LEU A 192 20.89 -17.38 -1.43
N GLY A 193 20.76 -18.62 -1.93
CA GLY A 193 21.89 -19.49 -2.24
C GLY A 193 22.77 -18.99 -3.40
N SER A 194 22.26 -18.12 -4.28
CA SER A 194 22.99 -17.53 -5.41
C SER A 194 23.36 -16.05 -5.18
N GLY A 195 23.68 -15.70 -3.93
CA GLY A 195 23.92 -14.32 -3.48
C GLY A 195 24.90 -13.52 -4.34
N ASP A 196 26.03 -14.10 -4.75
CA ASP A 196 27.02 -13.37 -5.56
C ASP A 196 26.51 -13.03 -6.97
N ALA A 197 25.67 -13.88 -7.55
CA ALA A 197 25.02 -13.58 -8.83
C ALA A 197 24.04 -12.41 -8.67
N LEU A 198 23.25 -12.40 -7.58
CA LEU A 198 22.29 -11.33 -7.29
C LEU A 198 22.97 -9.99 -7.01
N ARG A 199 24.06 -9.98 -6.22
CA ARG A 199 24.81 -8.76 -5.87
C ARG A 199 25.47 -8.10 -7.07
N ASN A 200 25.90 -8.91 -8.05
CA ASN A 200 26.55 -8.42 -9.27
C ASN A 200 25.55 -8.17 -10.41
N HIS A 201 24.26 -8.44 -10.21
CA HIS A 201 23.23 -8.26 -11.23
C HIS A 201 22.96 -6.77 -11.50
N ALA A 202 22.70 -6.40 -12.76
CA ALA A 202 22.45 -5.00 -13.16
C ALA A 202 21.24 -4.37 -12.44
N LEU A 203 20.27 -5.19 -12.02
CA LEU A 203 19.06 -4.76 -11.31
C LEU A 203 19.24 -4.70 -9.78
N TYR A 204 20.43 -4.95 -9.24
CA TYR A 204 20.65 -5.04 -7.79
C TYR A 204 20.18 -3.79 -7.04
N LEU A 205 20.57 -2.59 -7.49
CA LEU A 205 20.25 -1.35 -6.78
C LEU A 205 18.74 -1.03 -6.80
N PRO A 206 18.03 -1.03 -7.95
CA PRO A 206 16.58 -0.88 -7.96
C PRO A 206 15.85 -1.92 -7.11
N MET A 207 16.25 -3.19 -7.19
CA MET A 207 15.71 -4.29 -6.39
C MET A 207 15.89 -4.00 -4.90
N LEU A 208 17.11 -3.65 -4.47
CA LEU A 208 17.43 -3.33 -3.08
C LEU A 208 16.59 -2.16 -2.56
N LEU A 209 16.46 -1.08 -3.33
CA LEU A 209 15.66 0.09 -2.93
C LEU A 209 14.17 -0.25 -2.77
N CYS A 210 13.62 -1.08 -3.65
CA CYS A 210 12.24 -1.56 -3.56
C CYS A 210 12.01 -2.45 -2.34
N LEU A 211 12.89 -3.45 -2.11
CA LEU A 211 12.83 -4.36 -0.96
C LEU A 211 12.96 -3.59 0.36
N LEU A 212 13.97 -2.71 0.46
CA LEU A 212 14.19 -1.89 1.66
C LEU A 212 13.10 -0.83 1.85
N GLY A 213 12.54 -0.26 0.79
CA GLY A 213 11.39 0.64 0.89
C GLY A 213 10.18 -0.03 1.55
N GLY A 214 9.91 -1.29 1.20
CA GLY A 214 8.93 -2.12 1.89
C GLY A 214 9.29 -2.41 3.35
N ALA A 215 10.53 -2.82 3.62
CA ALA A 215 10.97 -3.11 4.97
C ALA A 215 10.93 -1.87 5.89
N PHE A 216 11.39 -0.72 5.41
CA PHE A 216 11.49 0.54 6.15
C PHE A 216 10.13 1.14 6.49
N THR A 217 9.16 1.08 5.58
CA THR A 217 7.80 1.55 5.86
C THR A 217 7.14 0.72 6.96
N LYS A 218 7.25 -0.62 6.91
CA LYS A 218 6.66 -1.54 7.89
C LYS A 218 7.37 -1.52 9.25
N SER A 219 8.68 -1.29 9.27
CA SER A 219 9.49 -1.16 10.48
C SER A 219 9.64 0.29 10.97
N ALA A 220 8.81 1.20 10.45
CA ALA A 220 8.74 2.60 10.90
C ALA A 220 10.12 3.31 10.92
N GLN A 221 10.97 3.04 9.93
CA GLN A 221 12.24 3.74 9.78
C GLN A 221 12.02 5.17 9.30
N PHE A 222 13.03 6.04 9.47
CA PHE A 222 13.02 7.37 8.90
C PHE A 222 12.99 7.30 7.36
N PRO A 223 12.12 8.08 6.67
CA PRO A 223 11.21 9.11 7.18
C PRO A 223 9.79 8.63 7.53
N PHE A 224 9.49 7.34 7.42
CA PHE A 224 8.15 6.75 7.57
C PHE A 224 7.70 6.48 9.01
N HIS A 225 8.46 6.87 10.03
CA HIS A 225 8.19 6.53 11.44
C HIS A 225 6.87 7.07 12.03
N PHE A 226 6.29 8.12 11.45
CA PHE A 226 5.18 8.90 12.03
C PHE A 226 3.86 8.13 12.17
N TRP A 227 3.62 7.09 11.36
CA TRP A 227 2.39 6.31 11.48
C TRP A 227 2.34 5.51 12.79
N LEU A 228 3.51 5.13 13.32
CA LEU A 228 3.62 4.23 14.48
C LEU A 228 3.14 4.88 15.80
N PRO A 229 3.54 6.11 16.14
CA PRO A 229 2.97 6.82 17.30
C PRO A 229 1.48 7.14 17.15
N ASN A 230 1.00 7.39 15.93
CA ASN A 230 -0.41 7.67 15.67
C ASN A 230 -1.28 6.40 15.77
N ALA A 231 -0.71 5.23 15.47
CA ALA A 231 -1.35 3.93 15.67
C ALA A 231 -1.65 3.62 17.16
N MET A 232 -1.16 4.43 18.11
CA MET A 232 -1.51 4.35 19.55
C MET A 232 -2.98 4.71 19.85
N ALA A 233 -3.76 5.08 18.84
CA ALA A 233 -5.22 5.15 18.92
C ALA A 233 -5.86 3.77 19.19
N ALA A 234 -5.17 2.68 18.85
CA ALA A 234 -5.64 1.32 19.08
C ALA A 234 -5.77 0.98 20.59
N PRO A 235 -6.60 -0.01 20.95
CA PRO A 235 -6.61 -0.58 22.29
C PRO A 235 -5.22 -1.08 22.69
N THR A 236 -4.86 -0.96 23.98
CA THR A 236 -3.51 -1.32 24.44
C THR A 236 -3.07 -2.75 24.13
N PRO A 237 -3.93 -3.79 24.18
CA PRO A 237 -3.53 -5.13 23.76
C PRO A 237 -3.02 -5.18 22.31
N VAL A 238 -3.61 -4.37 21.41
CA VAL A 238 -3.12 -4.22 20.03
C VAL A 238 -1.75 -3.59 20.03
N SER A 239 -1.57 -2.44 20.70
CA SER A 239 -0.29 -1.74 20.74
C SER A 239 0.81 -2.59 21.37
N ALA A 240 0.49 -3.33 22.44
CA ALA A 240 1.42 -4.25 23.06
C ALA A 240 1.87 -5.32 22.07
N TYR A 241 0.96 -5.91 21.29
CA TYR A 241 1.32 -6.98 20.36
C TYR A 241 2.06 -6.48 19.11
N LEU A 242 1.52 -5.47 18.44
CA LEU A 242 2.05 -4.92 17.18
C LEU A 242 3.47 -4.36 17.35
N HIS A 243 3.76 -3.76 18.50
CA HIS A 243 5.00 -3.04 18.73
C HIS A 243 6.05 -3.86 19.50
N SER A 244 5.66 -4.92 20.21
CA SER A 244 6.62 -5.78 20.93
C SER A 244 7.12 -6.96 20.11
N ALA A 245 6.28 -7.68 19.36
CA ALA A 245 6.69 -8.99 18.81
C ALA A 245 6.46 -9.14 17.31
N THR A 246 5.60 -8.30 16.70
CA THR A 246 4.98 -8.63 15.42
C THR A 246 5.20 -7.58 14.32
N MET A 247 4.20 -6.74 14.02
CA MET A 247 4.09 -5.96 12.80
C MET A 247 5.35 -5.16 12.49
N VAL A 248 5.84 -4.42 13.49
CA VAL A 248 7.00 -3.55 13.30
C VAL A 248 8.30 -4.31 13.08
N LYS A 249 8.35 -5.58 13.48
CA LYS A 249 9.49 -6.47 13.27
C LYS A 249 9.37 -7.24 11.96
N ALA A 250 8.26 -7.17 11.23
CA ALA A 250 8.15 -7.81 9.92
C ALA A 250 9.19 -7.26 8.93
N GLY A 251 9.39 -5.94 8.89
CA GLY A 251 10.45 -5.33 8.08
C GLY A 251 11.85 -5.70 8.55
N ILE A 252 12.06 -5.77 9.86
CA ILE A 252 13.33 -6.23 10.45
C ILE A 252 13.62 -7.69 10.08
N TYR A 253 12.61 -8.56 10.19
CA TYR A 253 12.68 -9.96 9.80
C TYR A 253 13.03 -10.11 8.32
N LEU A 254 12.37 -9.34 7.44
CA LEU A 254 12.67 -9.36 6.01
C LEU A 254 14.12 -8.96 5.72
N MET A 255 14.61 -7.87 6.32
CA MET A 255 16.01 -7.46 6.15
C MET A 255 16.98 -8.53 6.67
N ALA A 256 16.69 -9.13 7.82
CA ALA A 256 17.49 -10.21 8.38
C ALA A 256 17.48 -11.46 7.48
N ARG A 257 16.33 -11.80 6.88
CA ARG A 257 16.21 -12.93 5.96
C ARG A 257 16.94 -12.69 4.63
N LEU A 258 17.01 -11.44 4.18
CA LEU A 258 17.73 -11.07 2.95
C LEU A 258 19.24 -10.90 3.16
N GLN A 259 19.72 -10.79 4.41
CA GLN A 259 21.12 -10.55 4.75
C GLN A 259 22.09 -11.57 4.10
N PRO A 260 21.85 -12.90 4.11
CA PRO A 260 22.81 -13.86 3.54
C PRO A 260 23.04 -13.68 2.04
N GLY A 261 21.99 -13.34 1.28
CA GLY A 261 22.06 -13.23 -0.17
C GLY A 261 22.35 -11.81 -0.68
N LEU A 262 21.77 -10.78 -0.06
CA LEU A 262 21.86 -9.39 -0.53
C LEU A 262 22.77 -8.49 0.32
N GLY A 263 23.14 -8.94 1.52
CA GLY A 263 24.02 -8.21 2.44
C GLY A 263 25.48 -8.17 2.00
N GLY A 264 26.30 -7.44 2.76
CA GLY A 264 27.75 -7.33 2.52
C GLY A 264 28.16 -6.35 1.41
N THR A 265 27.21 -5.72 0.73
CA THR A 265 27.50 -4.67 -0.27
C THR A 265 27.60 -3.29 0.38
N GLU A 266 28.26 -2.36 -0.31
CA GLU A 266 28.37 -0.98 0.15
C GLU A 266 27.00 -0.28 0.24
N ALA A 267 26.11 -0.53 -0.73
CA ALA A 267 24.76 0.04 -0.72
C ALA A 267 23.93 -0.49 0.46
N TRP A 268 23.99 -1.80 0.74
CA TRP A 268 23.32 -2.42 1.88
C TRP A 268 23.76 -1.80 3.21
N MET A 269 25.08 -1.80 3.45
CA MET A 269 25.66 -1.26 4.68
C MET A 269 25.34 0.22 4.84
N THR A 270 25.51 1.03 3.79
CA THR A 270 25.27 2.48 3.85
C THR A 270 23.81 2.79 4.16
N LEU A 271 22.87 2.17 3.46
CA LEU A 271 21.45 2.41 3.67
C LEU A 271 21.02 2.00 5.09
N LEU A 272 21.35 0.79 5.53
CA LEU A 272 20.90 0.27 6.83
C LEU A 272 21.58 0.97 8.01
N CYS A 273 22.89 1.21 7.95
CA CYS A 273 23.60 1.92 9.02
C CYS A 273 23.13 3.36 9.16
N VAL A 274 23.05 4.11 8.05
CA VAL A 274 22.67 5.53 8.10
C VAL A 274 21.20 5.69 8.49
N ILE A 275 20.29 4.98 7.82
CA ILE A 275 18.85 5.09 8.11
C ILE A 275 18.54 4.52 9.49
N GLY A 276 19.15 3.40 9.88
CA GLY A 276 19.01 2.81 11.21
C GLY A 276 19.49 3.76 12.31
N ALA A 277 20.68 4.34 12.18
CA ALA A 277 21.22 5.28 13.16
C ALA A 277 20.38 6.57 13.30
N ILE A 278 19.95 7.16 12.17
CA ILE A 278 19.06 8.32 12.18
C ILE A 278 17.73 7.98 12.85
N THR A 279 17.11 6.85 12.48
CA THR A 279 15.85 6.37 13.07
C THR A 279 15.99 6.16 14.57
N MET A 280 17.11 5.57 14.99
CA MET A 280 17.42 5.30 16.39
C MET A 280 17.41 6.60 17.22
N VAL A 281 18.15 7.62 16.79
CA VAL A 281 18.22 8.91 17.50
C VAL A 281 16.90 9.68 17.41
N VAL A 282 16.24 9.71 16.24
CA VAL A 282 14.94 10.39 16.08
C VAL A 282 13.90 9.77 17.01
N GLY A 283 13.83 8.44 17.10
CA GLY A 283 12.95 7.73 18.03
C GLY A 283 13.26 8.07 19.49
N ALA A 284 14.54 8.06 19.87
CA ALA A 284 14.95 8.38 21.24
C ALA A 284 14.64 9.83 21.64
N PHE A 285 14.92 10.79 20.73
CA PHE A 285 14.66 12.21 20.94
C PHE A 285 13.16 12.51 21.05
N LEU A 286 12.34 11.95 20.17
CA LEU A 286 10.89 12.17 20.21
C LEU A 286 10.25 11.48 21.42
N ALA A 287 10.78 10.36 21.91
CA ALA A 287 10.26 9.69 23.10
C ALA A 287 10.24 10.62 24.34
N ILE A 288 11.27 11.44 24.55
CA ILE A 288 11.33 12.35 25.70
C ILE A 288 10.54 13.66 25.51
N ARG A 289 9.99 13.92 24.31
CA ARG A 289 9.16 15.11 24.02
C ARG A 289 7.73 14.94 24.53
N TYR A 290 7.17 13.73 24.42
CA TYR A 290 5.76 13.44 24.72
C TYR A 290 5.53 13.04 26.17
N THR A 291 4.32 13.27 26.67
CA THR A 291 3.88 12.88 28.02
C THR A 291 2.98 11.65 28.04
N GLY A 292 2.25 11.39 26.94
CA GLY A 292 1.39 10.23 26.82
C GLY A 292 2.21 8.94 26.83
N ILE A 293 1.98 8.08 27.83
CA ILE A 293 2.80 6.88 28.09
C ILE A 293 2.93 5.96 26.86
N LYS A 294 1.83 5.74 26.12
CA LYS A 294 1.82 4.92 24.90
C LYS A 294 2.65 5.55 23.78
N LYS A 295 2.63 6.88 23.63
CA LYS A 295 3.45 7.59 22.62
C LYS A 295 4.94 7.52 22.96
N VAL A 296 5.32 7.69 24.23
CA VAL A 296 6.70 7.52 24.69
C VAL A 296 7.21 6.11 24.38
N LEU A 297 6.37 5.09 24.65
CA LEU A 297 6.68 3.69 24.34
C LEU A 297 6.76 3.41 22.83
N ALA A 298 5.91 4.04 22.02
CA ALA A 298 5.95 3.91 20.56
C ALA A 298 7.25 4.48 19.97
N TYR A 299 7.67 5.67 20.38
CA TYR A 299 8.92 6.27 19.89
C TYR A 299 10.18 5.55 20.36
N SER A 300 10.19 5.03 21.59
CA SER A 300 11.26 4.13 22.03
C SER A 300 11.22 2.75 21.34
N THR A 301 10.12 2.40 20.67
CA THR A 301 10.08 1.26 19.73
C THR A 301 10.73 1.65 18.40
N VAL A 302 10.42 2.82 17.85
CA VAL A 302 11.14 3.37 16.66
C VAL A 302 12.65 3.36 16.88
N MET A 303 13.10 3.77 18.08
CA MET A 303 14.51 3.73 18.45
C MET A 303 15.10 2.32 18.30
N ALA A 304 14.46 1.33 18.94
CA ALA A 304 14.93 -0.06 18.93
C ALA A 304 14.93 -0.67 17.52
N LEU A 305 13.95 -0.34 16.68
CA LEU A 305 13.90 -0.77 15.29
C LEU A 305 15.03 -0.13 14.47
N GLY A 306 15.37 1.12 14.76
CA GLY A 306 16.55 1.78 14.19
C GLY A 306 17.85 1.06 14.59
N THR A 307 17.99 0.70 15.87
CA THR A 307 19.13 -0.11 16.37
C THR A 307 19.24 -1.45 15.66
N LEU A 308 18.13 -2.17 15.51
CA LEU A 308 18.11 -3.47 14.82
C LEU A 308 18.49 -3.35 13.34
N THR A 309 17.97 -2.33 12.65
CA THR A 309 18.34 -2.04 11.26
C THR A 309 19.83 -1.69 11.14
N MET A 310 20.36 -0.89 12.08
CA MET A 310 21.77 -0.53 12.12
C MET A 310 22.66 -1.76 12.32
N LEU A 311 22.32 -2.67 13.24
CA LEU A 311 23.09 -3.90 13.49
C LEU A 311 23.11 -4.83 12.25
N LEU A 312 22.00 -4.94 11.53
CA LEU A 312 21.96 -5.64 10.23
C LEU A 312 22.87 -4.98 9.18
N GLY A 313 22.91 -3.64 9.18
CA GLY A 313 23.79 -2.86 8.31
C GLY A 313 25.28 -3.06 8.61
N ILE A 314 25.67 -3.09 9.89
CA ILE A 314 27.06 -3.34 10.32
C ILE A 314 27.51 -4.73 9.84
N GLY A 315 26.65 -5.73 10.00
CA GLY A 315 26.95 -7.10 9.57
C GLY A 315 28.06 -7.77 10.40
N GLY A 316 28.40 -9.01 10.04
CA GLY A 316 29.40 -9.79 10.74
C GLY A 316 28.88 -10.49 12.01
N LYS A 317 29.69 -11.40 12.56
CA LYS A 317 29.28 -12.35 13.60
C LYS A 317 28.81 -11.64 14.90
N ALA A 318 29.60 -10.68 15.39
CA ALA A 318 29.30 -9.93 16.60
C ALA A 318 27.99 -9.13 16.46
N ALA A 319 27.78 -8.46 15.33
CA ALA A 319 26.56 -7.68 15.11
C ALA A 319 25.31 -8.56 14.96
N MET A 320 25.42 -9.78 14.39
CA MET A 320 24.28 -10.70 14.30
C MET A 320 23.88 -11.25 15.67
N ILE A 321 24.84 -11.55 16.54
CA ILE A 321 24.56 -11.93 17.94
C ILE A 321 23.93 -10.77 18.71
N ALA A 322 24.48 -9.56 18.57
CA ALA A 322 23.89 -8.36 19.16
C ALA A 322 22.46 -8.14 18.65
N PHE A 323 22.22 -8.35 17.35
CA PHE A 323 20.91 -8.20 16.71
C PHE A 323 19.86 -9.14 17.30
N VAL A 324 20.13 -10.46 17.36
CA VAL A 324 19.14 -11.44 17.87
C VAL A 324 18.92 -11.27 19.38
N THR A 325 19.97 -10.92 20.13
CA THR A 325 19.89 -10.66 21.57
C THR A 325 19.06 -9.41 21.85
N PHE A 326 19.33 -8.31 21.12
CA PHE A 326 18.60 -7.06 21.25
C PHE A 326 17.14 -7.21 20.80
N LEU A 327 16.89 -7.94 19.72
CA LEU A 327 15.54 -8.26 19.24
C LEU A 327 14.71 -8.94 20.35
N THR A 328 15.30 -9.95 20.97
CA THR A 328 14.65 -10.76 22.01
C THR A 328 14.41 -9.94 23.27
N ALA A 329 15.44 -9.24 23.78
CA ALA A 329 15.31 -8.36 24.92
C ALA A 329 14.21 -7.32 24.70
N HIS A 330 14.21 -6.70 23.51
CA HIS A 330 13.24 -5.71 23.11
C HIS A 330 11.80 -6.23 23.09
N SER A 331 11.57 -7.44 22.58
CA SER A 331 10.25 -8.06 22.63
C SER A 331 9.74 -8.28 24.05
N LEU A 332 10.61 -8.73 24.97
CA LEU A 332 10.23 -8.98 26.36
C LEU A 332 9.88 -7.67 27.09
N TYR A 333 10.80 -6.71 27.16
CA TYR A 333 10.57 -5.49 27.95
C TYR A 333 9.48 -4.61 27.33
N LYS A 334 9.31 -4.57 26.00
CA LYS A 334 8.23 -3.79 25.38
C LYS A 334 6.87 -4.40 25.61
N GLY A 335 6.75 -5.73 25.48
CA GLY A 335 5.49 -6.41 25.79
C GLY A 335 5.05 -6.10 27.21
N ALA A 336 5.97 -6.21 28.18
CA ALA A 336 5.71 -5.86 29.57
C ALA A 336 5.31 -4.39 29.76
N LEU A 337 6.09 -3.43 29.22
CA LEU A 337 5.83 -2.00 29.41
C LEU A 337 4.52 -1.53 28.76
N PHE A 338 4.13 -2.05 27.59
CA PHE A 338 2.85 -1.70 27.00
C PHE A 338 1.67 -2.27 27.79
N MET A 339 1.78 -3.49 28.30
CA MET A 339 0.74 -4.06 29.17
C MET A 339 0.65 -3.31 30.51
N VAL A 340 1.77 -2.90 31.10
CA VAL A 340 1.79 -1.98 32.26
C VAL A 340 1.13 -0.63 31.93
N ALA A 341 1.45 -0.03 30.78
CA ALA A 341 0.82 1.21 30.35
C ALA A 341 -0.70 1.07 30.17
N GLY A 342 -1.16 -0.11 29.76
CA GLY A 342 -2.59 -0.42 29.68
C GLY A 342 -3.24 -0.63 31.04
N ALA A 343 -2.54 -1.23 32.00
CA ALA A 343 -2.99 -1.32 33.39
C ALA A 343 -3.13 0.09 34.01
N LEU A 344 -2.14 0.95 33.82
CA LEU A 344 -2.21 2.36 34.27
C LEU A 344 -3.41 3.09 33.65
N ASP A 345 -3.60 2.99 32.34
CA ASP A 345 -4.74 3.59 31.61
C ASP A 345 -6.10 3.07 32.15
N HIS A 346 -6.20 1.76 32.38
CA HIS A 346 -7.43 1.12 32.86
C HIS A 346 -7.80 1.54 34.29
N GLU A 347 -6.82 1.56 35.20
CA GLU A 347 -7.03 1.77 36.64
C GLU A 347 -7.02 3.24 37.07
N THR A 348 -6.34 4.11 36.31
CA THR A 348 -6.32 5.56 36.61
C THR A 348 -7.30 6.35 35.75
N GLY A 349 -7.62 5.86 34.54
CA GLY A 349 -8.45 6.58 33.57
C GLY A 349 -7.71 7.68 32.80
N THR A 350 -6.38 7.81 32.96
CA THR A 350 -5.56 8.76 32.19
C THR A 350 -4.36 8.06 31.55
N LYS A 351 -3.90 8.62 30.43
CA LYS A 351 -2.72 8.16 29.67
C LYS A 351 -1.52 9.09 29.83
N ASP A 352 -1.70 10.22 30.49
CA ASP A 352 -0.66 11.25 30.62
C ASP A 352 0.18 11.03 31.89
N ILE A 353 1.49 10.92 31.72
CA ILE A 353 2.44 10.71 32.82
C ILE A 353 2.44 11.90 33.80
N ASP A 354 2.18 13.12 33.33
CA ASP A 354 2.12 14.31 34.18
C ASP A 354 0.88 14.35 35.08
N GLU A 355 -0.16 13.58 34.76
CA GLU A 355 -1.37 13.44 35.60
C GLU A 355 -1.24 12.33 36.64
N MET A 356 -0.23 11.45 36.52
CA MET A 356 0.04 10.35 37.45
C MET A 356 1.11 10.70 38.48
N GLY A 357 1.06 10.04 39.64
CA GLY A 357 2.05 10.18 40.71
C GLY A 357 1.69 9.36 41.94
N GLY A 358 2.69 8.87 42.67
CA GLY A 358 2.50 8.17 43.95
C GLY A 358 1.79 6.80 43.90
N LEU A 359 1.62 6.19 42.72
CA LEU A 359 0.83 4.98 42.52
C LEU A 359 1.45 3.69 43.11
N ARG A 360 2.72 3.69 43.53
CA ARG A 360 3.42 2.49 44.04
C ARG A 360 2.73 1.80 45.22
N ARG A 361 1.96 2.55 46.02
CA ARG A 361 1.22 2.01 47.17
C ARG A 361 -0.10 1.37 46.75
N ALA A 362 -0.74 1.90 45.70
CA ALA A 362 -2.01 1.40 45.20
C ALA A 362 -1.83 0.22 44.22
N MET A 363 -0.72 0.20 43.48
CA MET A 363 -0.42 -0.82 42.46
C MET A 363 1.02 -1.36 42.59
N PRO A 364 1.38 -2.01 43.71
CA PRO A 364 2.76 -2.44 43.98
C PRO A 364 3.31 -3.45 42.97
N VAL A 365 2.49 -4.38 42.48
CA VAL A 365 2.92 -5.42 41.52
C VAL A 365 3.12 -4.78 40.14
N THR A 366 2.19 -3.92 39.72
CA THR A 366 2.35 -3.15 38.48
C THR A 366 3.61 -2.28 38.52
N ALA A 367 3.89 -1.63 39.67
CA ALA A 367 5.08 -0.81 39.86
C ALA A 367 6.38 -1.64 39.76
N LEU A 368 6.41 -2.83 40.37
CA LEU A 368 7.56 -3.73 40.29
C LEU A 368 7.82 -4.19 38.85
N CYS A 369 6.78 -4.64 38.14
CA CYS A 369 6.88 -5.04 36.74
C CYS A 369 7.33 -3.87 35.84
N ALA A 370 6.80 -2.67 36.06
CA ALA A 370 7.21 -1.46 35.35
C ALA A 370 8.69 -1.17 35.57
N PHE A 371 9.16 -1.26 36.81
CA PHE A 371 10.54 -0.98 37.18
C PHE A 371 11.51 -2.01 36.57
N VAL A 372 11.23 -3.31 36.71
CA VAL A 372 12.06 -4.39 36.14
C VAL A 372 12.12 -4.28 34.61
N ALA A 373 10.99 -4.07 33.95
CA ALA A 373 10.96 -3.91 32.50
C ALA A 373 11.66 -2.62 32.03
N ALA A 374 11.57 -1.53 32.79
CA ALA A 374 12.28 -0.29 32.46
C ALA A 374 13.79 -0.36 32.71
N LEU A 375 14.25 -1.09 33.73
CA LEU A 375 15.67 -1.40 33.92
C LEU A 375 16.22 -2.20 32.74
N SER A 376 15.44 -3.16 32.23
CA SER A 376 15.78 -3.87 31.00
C SER A 376 15.81 -2.93 29.78
N LEU A 377 14.85 -2.01 29.63
CA LEU A 377 14.85 -1.03 28.54
C LEU A 377 16.06 -0.06 28.62
N GLY A 378 16.45 0.36 29.82
CA GLY A 378 17.62 1.21 30.04
C GLY A 378 18.97 0.48 29.91
N GLY A 379 18.94 -0.86 29.88
CA GLY A 379 20.11 -1.72 29.86
C GLY A 379 20.89 -1.63 31.18
N VAL A 380 20.29 -2.06 32.29
CA VAL A 380 20.90 -2.08 33.62
C VAL A 380 21.12 -3.53 34.09
N ILE A 381 22.27 -3.80 34.71
CA ILE A 381 22.61 -5.11 35.30
C ILE A 381 21.60 -5.47 36.41
N PRO A 382 21.11 -6.72 36.51
CA PRO A 382 21.46 -7.92 35.75
C PRO A 382 20.42 -8.31 34.67
N LEU A 383 19.74 -7.36 34.03
CA LEU A 383 18.64 -7.66 33.08
C LEU A 383 19.18 -8.03 31.70
N PHE A 384 18.42 -8.83 30.93
CA PHE A 384 18.82 -9.24 29.58
C PHE A 384 19.00 -8.06 28.60
N GLY A 385 18.28 -6.96 28.84
CA GLY A 385 18.49 -5.72 28.08
C GLY A 385 19.86 -5.06 28.30
N PHE A 386 20.57 -5.33 29.41
CA PHE A 386 21.96 -4.92 29.59
C PHE A 386 22.86 -5.68 28.62
N VAL A 387 22.77 -7.01 28.59
CA VAL A 387 23.53 -7.87 27.68
C VAL A 387 23.35 -7.44 26.22
N ALA A 388 22.10 -7.22 25.81
CA ALA A 388 21.76 -6.71 24.48
C ALA A 388 22.43 -5.36 24.14
N LYS A 389 22.49 -4.44 25.11
CA LYS A 389 23.04 -3.08 24.92
C LYS A 389 24.57 -3.09 24.89
N GLU A 390 25.21 -3.89 25.73
CA GLU A 390 26.67 -4.07 25.71
C GLU A 390 27.12 -4.64 24.37
N LEU A 391 26.49 -5.73 23.91
CA LEU A 391 26.78 -6.34 22.61
C LEU A 391 26.54 -5.38 21.45
N MET A 392 25.51 -4.53 21.54
CA MET A 392 25.28 -3.48 20.55
C MET A 392 26.44 -2.48 20.52
N PHE A 393 26.97 -2.05 21.67
CA PHE A 393 28.12 -1.15 21.70
C PHE A 393 29.40 -1.82 21.19
N GLU A 394 29.65 -3.08 21.55
CA GLU A 394 30.77 -3.86 21.02
C GLU A 394 30.71 -3.96 19.49
N ALA A 395 29.55 -4.32 18.94
CA ALA A 395 29.34 -4.39 17.49
C ALA A 395 29.55 -3.04 16.79
N VAL A 396 29.18 -1.93 17.44
CA VAL A 396 29.38 -0.58 16.90
C VAL A 396 30.85 -0.14 16.96
N LEU A 397 31.59 -0.54 17.98
CA LEU A 397 33.03 -0.29 18.11
C LEU A 397 33.83 -1.03 17.03
N ASP A 398 33.40 -2.25 16.69
CA ASP A 398 34.02 -3.10 15.66
C ASP A 398 33.45 -2.85 14.26
N ALA A 399 32.61 -1.82 14.07
CA ALA A 399 31.99 -1.53 12.79
C ALA A 399 33.04 -1.16 11.72
N PRO A 400 32.99 -1.77 10.51
CA PRO A 400 34.03 -1.60 9.50
C PRO A 400 34.03 -0.21 8.84
N ARG A 401 32.88 0.48 8.84
CA ARG A 401 32.71 1.83 8.30
C ARG A 401 31.77 2.65 9.18
N PHE A 402 31.85 3.98 9.05
CA PHE A 402 31.03 4.94 9.80
C PHE A 402 31.17 4.85 11.32
N THR A 403 32.21 4.20 11.85
CA THR A 403 32.39 3.85 13.26
C THR A 403 32.17 5.05 14.19
N GLY A 404 32.83 6.19 13.95
CA GLY A 404 32.66 7.39 14.77
C GLY A 404 31.25 7.96 14.76
N PHE A 405 30.58 7.94 13.60
CA PHE A 405 29.19 8.34 13.46
C PHE A 405 28.25 7.38 14.22
N LEU A 406 28.44 6.07 14.06
CA LEU A 406 27.63 5.06 14.73
C LEU A 406 27.80 5.07 16.25
N ILE A 407 29.04 5.24 16.75
CA ILE A 407 29.33 5.41 18.18
C ILE A 407 28.58 6.62 18.73
N GLY A 408 28.72 7.79 18.08
CA GLY A 408 28.06 9.03 18.51
C GLY A 408 26.54 8.91 18.55
N MET A 409 25.94 8.35 17.51
CA MET A 409 24.48 8.16 17.40
C MET A 409 23.97 7.13 18.43
N SER A 410 24.67 6.00 18.60
CA SER A 410 24.29 4.94 19.55
C SER A 410 24.39 5.41 21.00
N LEU A 411 25.44 6.16 21.33
CA LEU A 411 25.62 6.73 22.67
C LEU A 411 24.54 7.76 22.99
N LEU A 412 24.29 8.70 22.06
CA LEU A 412 23.24 9.71 22.21
C LEU A 412 21.84 9.07 22.36
N ALA A 413 21.51 8.10 21.50
CA ALA A 413 20.24 7.38 21.59
C ALA A 413 20.11 6.65 22.94
N SER A 414 21.16 5.98 23.39
CA SER A 414 21.16 5.25 24.66
C SER A 414 20.92 6.18 25.86
N MET A 415 21.55 7.37 25.89
CA MET A 415 21.31 8.39 26.93
C MET A 415 19.83 8.80 26.99
N LEU A 416 19.23 9.06 25.83
CA LEU A 416 17.84 9.50 25.72
C LEU A 416 16.84 8.38 26.05
N VAL A 417 17.16 7.13 25.71
CA VAL A 417 16.32 5.95 26.01
C VAL A 417 16.33 5.64 27.50
N VAL A 418 17.49 5.72 28.16
CA VAL A 418 17.56 5.60 29.62
C VAL A 418 16.66 6.67 30.27
N ALA A 419 16.70 7.90 29.78
CA ALA A 419 15.82 8.96 30.27
C ALA A 419 14.33 8.60 30.06
N ALA A 420 13.95 8.14 28.86
CA ALA A 420 12.57 7.71 28.58
C ALA A 420 12.12 6.52 29.46
N ALA A 421 13.00 5.55 29.70
CA ALA A 421 12.75 4.39 30.57
C ALA A 421 12.50 4.83 32.02
N ALA A 422 13.34 5.76 32.52
CA ALA A 422 13.19 6.33 33.85
C ALA A 422 11.91 7.18 33.97
N ILE A 423 11.55 7.96 32.94
CA ILE A 423 10.31 8.75 32.94
C ILE A 423 9.08 7.84 33.04
N VAL A 424 9.00 6.78 32.23
CA VAL A 424 7.84 5.87 32.19
C VAL A 424 7.71 5.03 33.47
N SER A 425 8.81 4.72 34.15
CA SER A 425 8.79 3.84 35.33
C SER A 425 8.84 4.56 36.68
N LEU A 426 9.39 5.77 36.76
CA LEU A 426 9.52 6.48 38.03
C LEU A 426 8.39 7.49 38.25
N ARG A 427 8.02 8.28 37.22
CA ARG A 427 7.05 9.38 37.37
C ARG A 427 5.64 8.91 37.76
N PRO A 428 5.05 7.85 37.16
CA PRO A 428 3.70 7.42 37.56
C PRO A 428 3.63 6.90 39.00
N PHE A 429 4.72 6.29 39.49
CA PHE A 429 4.70 5.48 40.72
C PHE A 429 5.28 6.20 41.95
N PHE A 430 6.24 7.11 41.77
CA PHE A 430 6.89 7.85 42.85
C PHE A 430 6.35 9.28 42.96
N GLY A 431 6.69 9.97 44.06
CA GLY A 431 6.20 11.31 44.37
C GLY A 431 4.87 11.32 45.15
N ALA A 432 4.22 12.48 45.19
CA ALA A 432 2.92 12.65 45.85
C ALA A 432 1.81 11.96 45.04
N LEU A 433 0.84 11.36 45.73
CA LEU A 433 -0.32 10.77 45.10
C LEU A 433 -1.16 11.87 44.44
N LYS A 434 -1.39 11.74 43.14
CA LYS A 434 -2.26 12.67 42.40
C LYS A 434 -3.67 12.11 42.30
N THR A 435 -4.65 13.00 42.23
CA THR A 435 -6.05 12.64 42.00
C THR A 435 -6.24 12.24 40.53
N THR A 436 -6.58 10.99 40.29
CA THR A 436 -6.85 10.45 38.96
C THR A 436 -8.35 10.29 38.71
N PRO A 437 -8.82 10.28 37.44
CA PRO A 437 -10.24 10.12 37.11
C PRO A 437 -10.92 8.90 37.74
N LYS A 438 -10.17 7.80 37.92
CA LYS A 438 -10.59 6.61 38.67
C LYS A 438 -9.76 6.46 39.94
N THR A 439 -10.33 5.85 40.96
CA THR A 439 -9.60 5.46 42.17
C THR A 439 -8.64 4.30 41.84
N PRO A 440 -7.32 4.50 41.90
CA PRO A 440 -6.38 3.47 41.48
C PRO A 440 -6.42 2.28 42.43
N HIS A 441 -6.51 1.08 41.85
CA HIS A 441 -6.28 -0.18 42.56
C HIS A 441 -5.41 -1.08 41.69
N GLU A 442 -4.88 -2.15 42.28
CA GLU A 442 -4.06 -3.11 41.55
C GLU A 442 -4.88 -3.75 40.41
N ALA A 443 -4.22 -3.93 39.26
CA ALA A 443 -4.87 -4.49 38.07
C ALA A 443 -5.26 -5.97 38.30
N PRO A 444 -6.31 -6.47 37.62
CA PRO A 444 -6.72 -7.87 37.76
C PRO A 444 -5.62 -8.82 37.27
N LEU A 445 -5.63 -10.07 37.78
CA LEU A 445 -4.61 -11.08 37.48
C LEU A 445 -4.43 -11.34 35.98
N SER A 446 -5.52 -11.29 35.20
CA SER A 446 -5.47 -11.43 33.73
C SER A 446 -4.63 -10.36 33.05
N MET A 447 -4.58 -9.15 33.62
CA MET A 447 -3.76 -8.04 33.12
C MET A 447 -2.34 -8.05 33.69
N LEU A 448 -2.13 -8.64 34.87
CA LEU A 448 -0.80 -8.71 35.52
C LEU A 448 0.06 -9.89 35.04
N ALA A 449 -0.55 -11.01 34.67
CA ALA A 449 0.19 -12.23 34.32
C ALA A 449 1.20 -11.99 33.17
N GLY A 450 0.78 -11.30 32.11
CA GLY A 450 1.63 -10.98 30.96
C GLY A 450 2.88 -10.16 31.33
N PRO A 451 2.74 -8.96 31.92
CA PRO A 451 3.86 -8.17 32.43
C PRO A 451 4.80 -8.94 33.36
N CYS A 452 4.25 -9.71 34.32
CA CYS A 452 5.05 -10.45 35.29
C CYS A 452 5.91 -11.51 34.60
N VAL A 453 5.32 -12.29 33.70
CA VAL A 453 6.05 -13.34 32.95
C VAL A 453 7.14 -12.74 32.09
N LEU A 454 6.86 -11.66 31.33
CA LEU A 454 7.85 -11.05 30.44
C LEU A 454 8.98 -10.34 31.20
N ALA A 455 8.66 -9.63 32.29
CA ALA A 455 9.66 -9.00 33.14
C ALA A 455 10.52 -10.05 33.86
N GLY A 456 9.90 -11.13 34.35
CA GLY A 456 10.58 -12.27 34.95
C GLY A 456 11.51 -12.98 33.96
N LEU A 457 11.06 -13.24 32.73
CA LEU A 457 11.90 -13.82 31.68
C LEU A 457 13.09 -12.92 31.34
N SER A 458 12.91 -11.60 31.28
CA SER A 458 14.04 -10.68 31.08
C SER A 458 15.07 -10.74 32.21
N LEU A 459 14.63 -10.96 33.45
CA LEU A 459 15.54 -11.14 34.60
C LEU A 459 16.24 -12.51 34.55
N VAL A 460 15.51 -13.59 34.30
CA VAL A 460 16.06 -14.95 34.21
C VAL A 460 17.10 -15.03 33.10
N LEU A 461 16.79 -14.53 31.90
CA LEU A 461 17.72 -14.50 30.77
C LEU A 461 18.89 -13.55 30.98
N GLY A 462 18.74 -12.52 31.82
CA GLY A 462 19.84 -11.64 32.18
C GLY A 462 20.82 -12.29 33.15
N VAL A 463 20.31 -12.96 34.20
CA VAL A 463 21.13 -13.67 35.19
C VAL A 463 21.75 -14.94 34.60
N MET A 464 21.03 -15.62 33.69
CA MET A 464 21.45 -16.86 33.05
C MET A 464 21.43 -16.76 31.51
N PRO A 465 22.30 -15.94 30.88
CA PRO A 465 22.23 -15.69 29.44
C PRO A 465 22.48 -16.93 28.55
N TRP A 466 23.23 -17.90 29.05
CA TRP A 466 23.51 -19.17 28.35
C TRP A 466 22.24 -19.96 28.01
N LEU A 467 21.16 -19.82 28.81
CA LEU A 467 19.85 -20.46 28.52
C LEU A 467 19.27 -20.04 27.17
N ALA A 468 19.56 -18.83 26.72
CA ALA A 468 19.13 -18.35 25.40
C ALA A 468 20.25 -18.45 24.35
N GLY A 469 21.51 -18.22 24.75
CA GLY A 469 22.68 -18.16 23.87
C GLY A 469 22.99 -19.48 23.16
N ASP A 470 23.16 -20.56 23.92
CA ASP A 470 23.81 -21.80 23.47
C ASP A 470 22.99 -22.61 22.45
N GLY A 471 21.74 -22.22 22.19
CA GLY A 471 20.86 -22.88 21.23
C GLY A 471 20.18 -21.90 20.29
N LEU A 472 19.03 -21.38 20.73
CA LEU A 472 18.11 -20.65 19.85
C LEU A 472 18.70 -19.36 19.27
N LEU A 473 19.42 -18.56 20.06
CA LEU A 473 19.98 -17.30 19.58
C LEU A 473 21.14 -17.51 18.60
N ASN A 474 22.05 -18.47 18.88
CA ASN A 474 23.12 -18.82 17.96
C ASN A 474 22.57 -19.36 16.63
N ALA A 475 21.52 -20.19 16.67
CA ALA A 475 20.86 -20.68 15.46
C ALA A 475 20.16 -19.57 14.68
N ALA A 476 19.50 -18.63 15.37
CA ALA A 476 18.89 -17.48 14.73
C ALA A 476 19.95 -16.57 14.07
N ALA A 477 21.07 -16.30 14.74
CA ALA A 477 22.13 -15.51 14.17
C ALA A 477 22.86 -16.21 13.02
N THR A 478 23.04 -17.52 13.11
CA THR A 478 23.58 -18.36 12.03
C THR A 478 22.70 -18.27 10.79
N ALA A 479 21.37 -18.35 10.96
CA ALA A 479 20.42 -18.18 9.86
C ALA A 479 20.49 -16.79 9.21
N VAL A 480 20.71 -15.73 9.99
CA VAL A 480 20.85 -14.36 9.46
C VAL A 480 22.21 -14.13 8.79
N MET A 481 23.30 -14.71 9.32
CA MET A 481 24.62 -14.57 8.70
C MET A 481 24.75 -15.43 7.44
N GLY A 482 24.13 -16.61 7.42
CA GLY A 482 24.39 -17.65 6.41
C GLY A 482 25.68 -18.44 6.68
N THR A 483 26.35 -18.19 7.80
CA THR A 483 27.54 -18.94 8.27
C THR A 483 27.43 -19.19 9.76
N GLU A 484 28.07 -20.23 10.26
CA GLU A 484 28.01 -20.60 11.66
C GLU A 484 28.51 -19.48 12.57
N VAL A 485 27.63 -19.09 13.51
CA VAL A 485 27.94 -18.14 14.57
C VAL A 485 27.77 -18.82 15.91
N VAL A 486 28.91 -19.09 16.55
CA VAL A 486 28.97 -19.57 17.93
C VAL A 486 29.42 -18.40 18.79
N SER A 487 28.59 -18.05 19.77
CA SER A 487 28.92 -17.08 20.79
C SER A 487 28.38 -17.56 22.12
N ASP A 488 29.21 -17.48 23.14
CA ASP A 488 28.78 -17.61 24.51
C ASP A 488 28.27 -16.24 24.98
N LEU A 489 27.08 -16.22 25.58
CA LEU A 489 26.54 -14.99 26.17
C LEU A 489 26.95 -14.92 27.64
N TYR A 490 27.74 -13.91 28.00
CA TYR A 490 28.05 -13.61 29.38
C TYR A 490 27.29 -12.38 29.86
N LEU A 491 26.88 -12.37 31.13
CA LEU A 491 26.29 -11.18 31.74
C LEU A 491 27.32 -10.05 31.85
N TRP A 492 28.59 -10.38 32.04
CA TRP A 492 29.66 -9.43 32.32
C TRP A 492 30.96 -9.88 31.65
N HIS A 493 31.56 -9.02 30.80
CA HIS A 493 32.80 -9.32 30.05
C HIS A 493 34.06 -8.63 30.62
N GLY A 494 33.94 -7.84 31.70
CA GLY A 494 35.05 -7.11 32.32
C GLY A 494 34.82 -5.59 32.27
N ILE A 495 35.83 -4.81 32.68
CA ILE A 495 35.81 -3.36 32.47
C ILE A 495 36.31 -3.12 31.03
N ASN A 496 35.37 -2.91 30.10
CA ASN A 496 35.65 -2.61 28.70
C ASN A 496 35.07 -1.24 28.29
N THR A 497 35.32 -0.83 27.04
CA THR A 497 34.82 0.43 26.49
C THR A 497 33.29 0.47 26.36
N ALA A 498 32.67 -0.65 26.02
CA ALA A 498 31.21 -0.79 25.97
C ALA A 498 30.57 -0.50 27.34
N LEU A 499 31.12 -1.05 28.42
CA LEU A 499 30.66 -0.83 29.78
C LEU A 499 30.80 0.65 30.19
N MET A 500 31.92 1.29 29.84
CA MET A 500 32.11 2.72 30.10
C MET A 500 31.06 3.57 29.38
N MET A 501 30.75 3.26 28.13
CA MET A 501 29.68 3.93 27.36
C MET A 501 28.31 3.68 27.99
N SER A 502 28.05 2.46 28.46
CA SER A 502 26.80 2.09 29.11
C SER A 502 26.60 2.81 30.43
N LEU A 503 27.63 2.87 31.29
CA LEU A 503 27.64 3.65 32.53
C LEU A 503 27.47 5.15 32.25
N ALA A 504 28.18 5.70 31.27
CA ALA A 504 28.02 7.09 30.86
C ALA A 504 26.58 7.38 30.40
N SER A 505 25.99 6.51 29.59
CA SER A 505 24.61 6.65 29.13
C SER A 505 23.60 6.55 30.27
N LEU A 506 23.87 5.71 31.27
CA LEU A 506 23.03 5.57 32.46
C LEU A 506 23.05 6.86 33.31
N CYS A 507 24.25 7.37 33.62
CA CYS A 507 24.43 8.59 34.40
C CYS A 507 23.77 9.81 33.72
N VAL A 508 24.05 10.01 32.44
CA VAL A 508 23.49 11.14 31.68
C VAL A 508 21.98 10.99 31.50
N GLY A 509 21.48 9.78 31.20
CA GLY A 509 20.04 9.54 31.05
C GLY A 509 19.25 9.81 32.33
N LEU A 510 19.77 9.39 33.49
CA LEU A 510 19.18 9.70 34.80
C LEU A 510 19.21 11.21 35.09
N MET A 511 20.30 11.89 34.74
CA MET A 511 20.41 13.36 34.86
C MET A 511 19.38 14.08 33.99
N ILE A 512 19.16 13.62 32.75
CA ILE A 512 18.13 14.13 31.85
C ILE A 512 16.73 13.90 32.45
N CYS A 513 16.44 12.72 32.99
CA CYS A 513 15.17 12.41 33.64
C CYS A 513 14.91 13.33 34.84
N TRP A 514 15.93 13.59 35.67
CA TRP A 514 15.81 14.48 36.82
C TRP A 514 15.49 15.92 36.39
N ARG A 515 16.12 16.40 35.31
CA ARG A 515 15.89 17.73 34.72
C ARG A 515 14.85 17.74 33.60
N TRP A 516 14.02 16.70 33.48
CA TRP A 516 13.10 16.53 32.35
C TRP A 516 12.16 17.72 32.09
N PRO A 517 11.56 18.39 33.11
CA PRO A 517 10.72 19.57 32.87
C PRO A 517 11.49 20.71 32.18
N GLY A 518 12.76 20.91 32.57
CA GLY A 518 13.65 21.89 31.95
C GLY A 518 13.98 21.50 30.51
N VAL A 519 14.44 20.26 30.29
CA VAL A 519 14.76 19.73 28.97
C VAL A 519 13.57 19.82 28.02
N ARG A 520 12.38 19.43 28.46
CA ARG A 520 11.14 19.50 27.69
C ARG A 520 10.77 20.94 27.33
N SER A 521 10.95 21.89 28.24
CA SER A 521 10.69 23.31 27.93
C SER A 521 11.63 23.85 26.84
N VAL A 522 12.89 23.40 26.80
CA VAL A 522 13.83 23.73 25.71
C VAL A 522 13.40 23.07 24.41
N ILE A 523 13.04 21.79 24.42
CA ILE A 523 12.56 21.07 23.22
C ILE A 523 11.31 21.77 22.63
N HIS A 524 10.40 22.22 23.49
CA HIS A 524 9.18 22.93 23.06
C HIS A 524 9.46 24.25 22.33
N ARG A 525 10.58 24.93 22.63
CA ARG A 525 11.00 26.14 21.88
C ARG A 525 11.29 25.82 20.40
N PHE A 526 11.66 24.58 20.09
CA PHE A 526 11.92 24.09 18.73
C PHE A 526 10.70 23.42 18.08
N SER A 527 9.54 23.38 18.73
CA SER A 527 8.31 22.79 18.17
C SER A 527 7.97 23.28 16.74
N PRO A 528 8.08 24.58 16.39
CA PRO A 528 7.76 25.04 15.02
C PRO A 528 8.58 24.39 13.90
N VAL A 529 9.80 23.92 14.19
CA VAL A 529 10.64 23.19 13.24
C VAL A 529 10.24 21.72 13.20
N LEU A 530 10.03 21.10 14.37
CA LEU A 530 9.63 19.71 14.50
C LEU A 530 8.24 19.43 13.89
N ASP A 531 7.34 20.40 13.96
CA ASP A 531 5.99 20.31 13.41
C ASP A 531 5.99 20.37 11.87
N ARG A 532 7.14 20.68 11.24
CA ARG A 532 7.37 20.58 9.78
C ARG A 532 8.06 19.27 9.37
N GLY A 533 8.08 18.27 10.27
CA GLY A 533 8.71 16.97 10.02
C GLY A 533 8.00 16.09 8.97
N PRO A 534 8.40 14.81 8.85
CA PRO A 534 7.89 13.90 7.83
C PRO A 534 6.36 13.72 7.81
N GLU A 535 5.71 13.79 8.97
CA GLU A 535 4.25 13.72 9.08
C GLU A 535 3.57 14.90 8.36
N ALA A 536 4.10 16.12 8.49
CA ALA A 536 3.58 17.28 7.77
C ALA A 536 3.81 17.15 6.26
N GLY A 537 4.93 16.54 5.86
CA GLY A 537 5.19 16.17 4.47
C GLY A 537 4.13 15.22 3.90
N TYR A 538 3.74 14.20 4.67
CA TYR A 538 2.66 13.28 4.31
C TYR A 538 1.32 14.02 4.08
N TRP A 539 0.91 14.90 5.01
CA TRP A 539 -0.35 15.63 4.87
C TRP A 539 -0.34 16.56 3.64
N LYS A 540 0.78 17.26 3.39
CA LYS A 540 0.93 18.09 2.18
C LYS A 540 0.85 17.28 0.89
N LEU A 541 1.43 16.06 0.88
CA LEU A 541 1.35 15.17 -0.28
C LEU A 541 -0.10 14.73 -0.54
N MET A 542 -0.84 14.36 0.50
CA MET A 542 -2.25 13.98 0.37
C MET A 542 -3.10 15.15 -0.16
N ASP A 543 -2.90 16.36 0.36
CA ASP A 543 -3.59 17.56 -0.14
C ASP A 543 -3.24 17.87 -1.60
N LEU A 544 -1.97 17.69 -1.98
CA LEU A 544 -1.52 17.88 -3.36
C LEU A 544 -2.20 16.88 -4.31
N LEU A 545 -2.27 15.60 -3.94
CA LEU A 545 -2.94 14.57 -4.74
C LEU A 545 -4.40 14.92 -5.01
N VAL A 546 -5.14 15.35 -3.99
CA VAL A 546 -6.54 15.76 -4.15
C VAL A 546 -6.65 16.99 -5.06
N ARG A 547 -5.77 17.99 -4.91
CA ARG A 547 -5.76 19.18 -5.77
C ARG A 547 -5.45 18.83 -7.23
N VAL A 548 -4.50 17.93 -7.47
CA VAL A 548 -4.15 17.45 -8.81
C VAL A 548 -5.32 16.68 -9.42
N ALA A 549 -5.95 15.77 -8.67
CA ALA A 549 -7.12 15.02 -9.14
C ALA A 549 -8.29 15.95 -9.49
N GLN A 550 -8.56 16.97 -8.67
CA GLN A 550 -9.58 17.98 -8.95
C GLN A 550 -9.24 18.82 -10.19
N TRP A 551 -7.97 19.23 -10.33
CA TRP A 551 -7.50 19.94 -11.52
C TRP A 551 -7.66 19.11 -12.79
N GLN A 552 -7.23 17.85 -12.76
CA GLN A 552 -7.36 16.92 -13.87
C GLN A 552 -8.84 16.70 -14.24
N THR A 553 -9.70 16.51 -13.24
CA THR A 553 -11.14 16.32 -13.45
C THR A 553 -11.76 17.54 -14.13
N ARG A 554 -11.42 18.76 -13.68
CA ARG A 554 -11.91 20.00 -14.31
C ARG A 554 -11.46 20.17 -15.75
N LEU A 555 -10.26 19.69 -16.10
CA LEU A 555 -9.75 19.75 -17.47
C LEU A 555 -10.39 18.69 -18.38
N LEU A 556 -10.46 17.44 -17.93
CA LEU A 556 -10.91 16.32 -18.75
C LEU A 556 -12.44 16.20 -18.80
N GLN A 557 -13.14 16.51 -17.70
CA GLN A 557 -14.58 16.36 -17.57
C GLN A 557 -15.27 17.71 -17.46
N SER A 558 -15.10 18.57 -18.48
CA SER A 558 -15.61 19.95 -18.45
C SER A 558 -17.14 20.04 -18.59
N GLY A 559 -17.84 18.94 -18.92
CA GLY A 559 -19.30 18.91 -19.14
C GLY A 559 -19.79 19.47 -20.48
N TYR A 560 -18.90 20.04 -21.30
CA TYR A 560 -19.23 20.63 -22.59
C TYR A 560 -18.97 19.64 -23.74
N MET A 561 -20.03 19.22 -24.46
CA MET A 561 -19.95 18.29 -25.60
C MET A 561 -18.90 18.70 -26.64
N ARG A 562 -18.79 20.00 -26.90
CA ARG A 562 -17.81 20.58 -27.83
C ARG A 562 -16.37 20.17 -27.53
N ASN A 563 -15.97 20.17 -26.26
CA ASN A 563 -14.60 19.80 -25.87
C ASN A 563 -14.35 18.31 -26.08
N TYR A 564 -15.34 17.46 -25.78
CA TYR A 564 -15.24 16.01 -26.04
C TYR A 564 -15.15 15.70 -27.53
N LEU A 565 -15.94 16.38 -28.37
CA LEU A 565 -15.87 16.22 -29.83
C LEU A 565 -14.51 16.64 -30.38
N ILE A 566 -13.99 17.78 -29.95
CA ILE A 566 -12.66 18.25 -30.39
C ILE A 566 -11.56 17.25 -29.98
N LEU A 567 -11.60 16.76 -28.74
CA LEU A 567 -10.63 15.76 -28.27
C LEU A 567 -10.72 14.47 -29.10
N THR A 568 -11.94 14.03 -29.43
CA THR A 568 -12.18 12.83 -30.25
C THR A 568 -11.63 13.02 -31.67
N LEU A 569 -11.97 14.13 -32.34
CA LEU A 569 -11.52 14.44 -33.69
C LEU A 569 -10.01 14.63 -33.77
N LEU A 570 -9.40 15.31 -32.79
CA LEU A 570 -7.95 15.48 -32.72
C LEU A 570 -7.23 14.17 -32.44
N SER A 571 -7.78 13.31 -31.57
CA SER A 571 -7.20 11.99 -31.31
C SER A 571 -7.28 11.10 -32.54
N PHE A 572 -8.43 11.07 -33.23
CA PHE A 572 -8.60 10.38 -34.50
C PHE A 572 -7.62 10.91 -35.55
N THR A 573 -7.55 12.23 -35.71
CA THR A 573 -6.69 12.87 -36.70
C THR A 573 -5.21 12.61 -36.42
N GLY A 574 -4.79 12.68 -35.15
CA GLY A 574 -3.44 12.43 -34.72
C GLY A 574 -3.01 10.98 -34.92
N LEU A 575 -3.81 10.02 -34.45
CA LEU A 575 -3.46 8.59 -34.55
C LEU A 575 -3.50 8.09 -36.00
N THR A 576 -4.54 8.42 -36.74
CA THR A 576 -4.70 7.98 -38.13
C THR A 576 -3.73 8.71 -39.05
N GLY A 577 -3.55 10.03 -38.86
CA GLY A 577 -2.57 10.81 -39.61
C GLY A 577 -1.13 10.37 -39.37
N TYR A 578 -0.75 10.10 -38.12
CA TYR A 578 0.56 9.51 -37.79
C TYR A 578 0.77 8.18 -38.51
N THR A 579 -0.25 7.31 -38.50
CA THR A 579 -0.18 6.00 -39.16
C THR A 579 -0.03 6.13 -40.68
N LEU A 580 -0.79 7.03 -41.31
CA LEU A 580 -0.70 7.31 -42.74
C LEU A 580 0.70 7.78 -43.12
N LEU A 581 1.23 8.77 -42.40
CA LEU A 581 2.53 9.39 -42.70
C LEU A 581 3.71 8.45 -42.45
N VAL A 582 3.68 7.65 -41.39
CA VAL A 582 4.83 6.81 -41.01
C VAL A 582 4.83 5.46 -41.73
N ARG A 583 3.66 4.84 -41.95
CA ARG A 583 3.60 3.46 -42.47
C ARG A 583 3.36 3.35 -43.97
N HIS A 584 2.56 4.24 -44.55
CA HIS A 584 2.11 4.11 -45.94
C HIS A 584 2.75 5.17 -46.84
N GLY A 585 2.96 6.38 -46.31
CA GLY A 585 3.35 7.54 -47.09
C GLY A 585 2.19 8.03 -47.97
N PRO A 586 2.00 9.35 -48.11
CA PRO A 586 0.96 9.86 -48.98
C PRO A 586 1.36 9.59 -50.45
N ALA A 587 0.60 8.74 -51.13
CA ALA A 587 0.75 8.47 -52.56
C ALA A 587 -0.31 9.25 -53.33
N PHE A 588 0.11 10.05 -54.31
CA PHE A 588 -0.79 10.84 -55.14
C PHE A 588 -0.60 10.44 -56.60
N ASP A 589 -1.56 9.70 -57.15
CA ASP A 589 -1.66 9.49 -58.59
C ASP A 589 -2.98 10.11 -59.07
N LEU A 590 -2.88 11.34 -59.58
CA LEU A 590 -4.02 12.17 -59.98
C LEU A 590 -4.14 12.20 -61.49
N ALA A 591 -4.61 11.09 -62.08
CA ALA A 591 -5.12 11.08 -63.45
C ALA A 591 -6.54 11.67 -63.45
N LEU A 592 -6.66 12.99 -63.63
CA LEU A 592 -7.93 13.70 -63.62
C LEU A 592 -8.60 13.67 -65.00
N ASP A 593 -9.44 12.67 -65.25
CA ASP A 593 -10.42 12.69 -66.34
C ASP A 593 -11.79 13.11 -65.80
N VAL A 594 -11.99 14.43 -65.63
CA VAL A 594 -13.19 14.99 -65.01
C VAL A 594 -14.05 15.66 -66.07
N ARG A 595 -15.32 15.28 -66.14
CA ARG A 595 -16.28 15.90 -67.06
C ARG A 595 -16.77 17.24 -66.52
N LEU A 596 -17.11 18.17 -67.41
CA LEU A 596 -17.60 19.50 -67.03
C LEU A 596 -18.82 19.41 -66.10
N GLN A 597 -19.73 18.45 -66.34
CA GLN A 597 -20.93 18.29 -65.51
C GLN A 597 -20.58 17.85 -64.08
N GLU A 598 -19.66 16.90 -63.92
CA GLU A 598 -19.20 16.38 -62.62
C GLU A 598 -18.53 17.50 -61.81
N MET A 599 -17.67 18.29 -62.46
CA MET A 599 -17.00 19.42 -61.82
C MET A 599 -17.99 20.47 -61.32
N VAL A 600 -19.01 20.82 -62.12
CA VAL A 600 -20.03 21.80 -61.73
C VAL A 600 -20.83 21.31 -60.52
N VAL A 601 -21.26 20.05 -60.51
CA VAL A 601 -22.04 19.49 -59.39
C VAL A 601 -21.19 19.41 -58.12
N ALA A 602 -19.93 19.01 -58.23
CA ALA A 602 -19.00 18.98 -57.09
C ALA A 602 -18.75 20.38 -56.53
N MET A 603 -18.52 21.39 -57.39
CA MET A 603 -18.33 22.78 -56.97
C MET A 603 -19.59 23.34 -56.28
N VAL A 604 -20.78 23.09 -56.82
CA VAL A 604 -22.05 23.51 -56.20
C VAL A 604 -22.23 22.85 -54.84
N THR A 605 -21.92 21.57 -54.71
CA THR A 605 -22.01 20.83 -53.44
C THR A 605 -21.04 21.40 -52.39
N ALA A 606 -19.78 21.63 -52.76
CA ALA A 606 -18.77 22.21 -51.88
C ALA A 606 -19.10 23.66 -51.48
N ALA A 607 -19.54 24.49 -52.43
CA ALA A 607 -19.97 25.85 -52.16
C ALA A 607 -21.17 25.89 -51.20
N SER A 608 -22.12 24.96 -51.37
CA SER A 608 -23.30 24.84 -50.50
C SER A 608 -22.93 24.47 -49.06
N ALA A 609 -21.94 23.58 -48.88
CA ALA A 609 -21.41 23.25 -47.54
C ALA A 609 -20.74 24.45 -46.85
N ILE A 610 -19.95 25.23 -47.59
CA ILE A 610 -19.31 26.46 -47.08
C ILE A 610 -20.38 27.49 -46.69
N VAL A 611 -21.34 27.73 -47.58
CA VAL A 611 -22.45 28.65 -47.33
C VAL A 611 -23.23 28.22 -46.09
N ALA A 612 -23.58 26.94 -45.96
CA ALA A 612 -24.29 26.40 -44.80
C ALA A 612 -23.56 26.71 -43.47
N CYS A 613 -22.23 26.66 -43.45
CA CYS A 613 -21.41 26.97 -42.26
C CYS A 613 -21.32 28.47 -41.96
N MET A 614 -21.52 29.33 -42.95
CA MET A 614 -21.45 30.80 -42.81
C MET A 614 -22.81 31.43 -42.54
N MET A 615 -23.91 30.73 -42.84
CA MET A 615 -25.26 31.25 -42.69
C MET A 615 -25.61 31.53 -41.22
N ARG A 616 -26.07 32.76 -40.96
CA ARG A 616 -26.59 33.16 -39.65
C ARG A 616 -28.06 32.76 -39.45
N SER A 617 -28.79 32.51 -40.54
CA SER A 617 -30.20 32.11 -40.51
C SER A 617 -30.33 30.59 -40.58
N ARG A 618 -31.17 30.01 -39.70
CA ARG A 618 -31.47 28.57 -39.66
C ARG A 618 -32.06 28.05 -40.96
N LEU A 619 -33.04 28.77 -41.49
CA LEU A 619 -33.71 28.41 -42.72
C LEU A 619 -32.73 28.40 -43.88
N ALA A 620 -31.82 29.38 -43.92
CA ALA A 620 -30.80 29.46 -44.97
C ALA A 620 -29.72 28.38 -44.82
N ALA A 621 -29.32 28.03 -43.60
CA ALA A 621 -28.39 26.93 -43.36
C ALA A 621 -28.98 25.57 -43.77
N VAL A 622 -30.26 25.32 -43.43
CA VAL A 622 -30.97 24.11 -43.86
C VAL A 622 -31.18 24.09 -45.37
N ALA A 623 -31.55 25.22 -45.98
CA ALA A 623 -31.68 25.29 -47.44
C ALA A 623 -30.35 25.00 -48.14
N ALA A 624 -29.23 25.55 -47.64
CA ALA A 624 -27.90 25.27 -48.18
C ALA A 624 -27.48 23.81 -47.98
N ALA A 625 -27.78 23.20 -46.83
CA ALA A 625 -27.59 21.76 -46.61
C ALA A 625 -28.45 20.92 -47.57
N GLY A 626 -29.68 21.36 -47.86
CA GLY A 626 -30.56 20.78 -48.87
C GLY A 626 -29.93 20.76 -50.27
N VAL A 627 -29.41 21.91 -50.72
CA VAL A 627 -28.70 22.00 -52.02
C VAL A 627 -27.51 21.04 -52.07
N MET A 628 -26.77 20.89 -50.96
CA MET A 628 -25.70 19.90 -50.85
C MET A 628 -26.22 18.47 -51.00
N GLY A 629 -27.32 18.11 -50.33
CA GLY A 629 -27.94 16.78 -50.44
C GLY A 629 -28.47 16.45 -51.84
N PHE A 630 -29.12 17.41 -52.51
CA PHE A 630 -29.52 17.26 -53.93
C PHE A 630 -28.31 17.15 -54.87
N GLY A 631 -27.22 17.87 -54.57
CA GLY A 631 -25.94 17.73 -55.27
C GLY A 631 -25.36 16.31 -55.16
N ILE A 632 -25.38 15.72 -53.96
CA ILE A 632 -24.97 14.32 -53.74
C ILE A 632 -25.86 13.33 -54.51
N ALA A 633 -27.18 13.54 -54.53
CA ALA A 633 -28.10 12.70 -55.31
C ALA A 633 -27.79 12.76 -56.82
N LEU A 634 -27.43 13.94 -57.33
CA LEU A 634 -27.02 14.11 -58.72
C LEU A 634 -25.68 13.44 -59.01
N ILE A 635 -24.73 13.44 -58.06
CA ILE A 635 -23.49 12.64 -58.17
C ILE A 635 -23.85 11.16 -58.30
N PHE A 636 -24.72 10.60 -57.46
CA PHE A 636 -25.13 9.19 -57.58
C PHE A 636 -25.75 8.88 -58.95
N LEU A 637 -26.56 9.79 -59.50
CA LEU A 637 -27.13 9.63 -60.84
C LEU A 637 -26.06 9.65 -61.95
N LEU A 638 -25.10 10.57 -61.86
CA LEU A 638 -23.99 10.67 -62.82
C LEU A 638 -23.12 9.39 -62.83
N PHE A 639 -22.94 8.77 -61.67
CA PHE A 639 -22.21 7.50 -61.52
C PHE A 639 -23.11 6.25 -61.63
N SER A 640 -24.30 6.37 -62.26
CA SER A 640 -25.20 5.25 -62.57
C SER A 640 -25.71 4.46 -61.36
N ALA A 641 -25.92 5.11 -60.22
CA ALA A 641 -26.52 4.55 -59.01
C ALA A 641 -27.95 5.10 -58.77
N PRO A 642 -28.96 4.68 -59.56
CA PRO A 642 -30.30 5.25 -59.51
C PRO A 642 -31.03 5.01 -58.19
N ASP A 643 -30.88 3.83 -57.57
CA ASP A 643 -31.55 3.49 -56.31
C ASP A 643 -31.04 4.36 -55.13
N LEU A 644 -29.73 4.63 -55.10
CA LEU A 644 -29.13 5.56 -54.12
C LEU A 644 -29.59 7.00 -54.37
N ALA A 645 -29.67 7.43 -55.64
CA ALA A 645 -30.12 8.76 -56.00
C ALA A 645 -31.58 9.01 -55.57
N ILE A 646 -32.50 8.06 -55.84
CA ILE A 646 -33.91 8.15 -55.44
C ILE A 646 -34.02 8.22 -53.91
N THR A 647 -33.31 7.33 -53.20
CA THR A 647 -33.34 7.27 -51.75
C THR A 647 -32.80 8.55 -51.12
N GLN A 648 -31.67 9.06 -51.61
CA GLN A 648 -31.07 10.32 -51.14
C GLN A 648 -32.02 11.51 -51.36
N LEU A 649 -32.68 11.59 -52.51
CA LEU A 649 -33.63 12.66 -52.81
C LEU A 649 -34.83 12.64 -51.86
N LEU A 650 -35.39 11.45 -51.60
CA LEU A 650 -36.52 11.28 -50.67
C LEU A 650 -36.14 11.64 -49.23
N ILE A 651 -35.00 11.13 -48.75
CA ILE A 651 -34.52 11.38 -47.39
C ILE A 651 -34.15 12.84 -47.20
N GLU A 652 -33.49 13.48 -48.18
CA GLU A 652 -33.15 14.91 -48.11
C GLU A 652 -34.41 15.76 -48.03
N THR A 653 -35.40 15.49 -48.89
CA THR A 653 -36.70 16.19 -48.87
C THR A 653 -37.39 16.03 -47.51
N LEU A 654 -37.43 14.82 -46.96
CA LEU A 654 -38.02 14.55 -45.66
C LEU A 654 -37.26 15.25 -44.53
N THR A 655 -35.93 15.23 -44.56
CA THR A 655 -35.07 15.84 -43.54
C THR A 655 -35.21 17.35 -43.53
N VAL A 656 -35.21 18.00 -44.70
CA VAL A 656 -35.46 19.44 -44.82
C VAL A 656 -36.84 19.79 -44.26
N ILE A 657 -37.90 19.05 -44.61
CA ILE A 657 -39.26 19.27 -44.09
C ILE A 657 -39.28 19.13 -42.55
N LEU A 658 -38.74 18.03 -42.01
CA LEU A 658 -38.72 17.77 -40.58
C LEU A 658 -37.92 18.83 -39.82
N LEU A 659 -36.73 19.20 -40.32
CA LEU A 659 -35.91 20.25 -39.71
C LEU A 659 -36.64 21.59 -39.73
N ILE A 660 -37.27 21.98 -40.84
CA ILE A 660 -38.04 23.23 -40.91
C ILE A 660 -39.16 23.24 -39.86
N LEU A 661 -39.94 22.14 -39.76
CA LEU A 661 -41.03 22.01 -38.78
C LEU A 661 -40.54 22.15 -37.33
N VAL A 662 -39.37 21.58 -37.01
CA VAL A 662 -38.75 21.68 -35.68
C VAL A 662 -38.18 23.09 -35.43
N LEU A 663 -37.53 23.70 -36.43
CA LEU A 663 -36.87 25.00 -36.32
C LEU A 663 -37.86 26.14 -36.03
N PHE A 664 -39.11 26.04 -36.51
CA PHE A 664 -40.19 26.99 -36.17
C PHE A 664 -40.51 27.05 -34.67
N ARG A 665 -40.16 26.00 -33.89
CA ARG A 665 -40.43 25.93 -32.45
C ARG A 665 -39.22 26.27 -31.57
N MET A 666 -38.05 26.57 -32.14
CA MET A 666 -36.82 26.82 -31.38
C MET A 666 -36.48 28.32 -31.28
N PRO A 667 -35.94 28.82 -30.14
CA PRO A 667 -35.52 30.23 -29.97
C PRO A 667 -34.36 30.57 -30.91
N GLN A 668 -34.12 31.83 -31.27
CA GLN A 668 -33.06 32.25 -32.22
C GLN A 668 -31.63 31.83 -31.77
N PHE A 669 -30.64 31.78 -32.69
CA PHE A 669 -29.25 31.42 -32.36
C PHE A 669 -28.66 32.35 -31.29
N SER A 670 -28.17 31.78 -30.19
CA SER A 670 -27.30 32.49 -29.25
C SER A 670 -25.83 32.34 -29.70
N ASN A 671 -25.16 33.46 -29.97
CA ASN A 671 -23.74 33.46 -30.30
C ASN A 671 -22.91 33.33 -29.01
N LEU A 672 -22.69 32.09 -28.57
CA LEU A 672 -21.90 31.79 -27.37
C LEU A 672 -20.40 31.63 -27.66
N SER A 673 -19.98 31.63 -28.94
CA SER A 673 -18.60 31.35 -29.35
C SER A 673 -17.80 32.62 -29.63
N THR A 674 -16.62 32.71 -29.01
CA THR A 674 -15.62 33.78 -29.22
C THR A 674 -14.87 33.62 -30.55
N PRO A 675 -14.18 34.68 -31.06
CA PRO A 675 -13.41 34.59 -32.31
C PRO A 675 -12.30 33.53 -32.28
N MET A 676 -11.57 33.43 -31.17
CA MET A 676 -10.49 32.43 -31.01
C MET A 676 -11.02 31.00 -31.03
N GLU A 677 -12.17 30.81 -30.42
CA GLU A 677 -12.89 29.54 -30.41
C GLU A 677 -13.30 29.09 -31.82
N ARG A 678 -13.71 30.02 -32.68
CA ARG A 678 -14.04 29.71 -34.08
C ARG A 678 -12.80 29.36 -34.89
N VAL A 679 -11.69 30.07 -34.68
CA VAL A 679 -10.41 29.75 -35.34
C VAL A 679 -9.94 28.34 -34.94
N ARG A 680 -10.02 28.00 -33.65
CA ARG A 680 -9.68 26.65 -33.18
C ARG A 680 -10.56 25.58 -33.85
N ASP A 681 -11.88 25.77 -33.83
CA ASP A 681 -12.79 24.78 -34.39
C ASP A 681 -12.62 24.65 -35.91
N MET A 682 -12.32 25.76 -36.60
CA MET A 682 -11.95 25.77 -38.02
C MET A 682 -10.67 24.97 -38.27
N LEU A 683 -9.62 25.16 -37.46
CA LEU A 683 -8.38 24.39 -37.57
C LEU A 683 -8.63 22.90 -37.38
N VAL A 684 -9.42 22.51 -36.38
CA VAL A 684 -9.78 21.09 -36.14
C VAL A 684 -10.55 20.51 -37.33
N ALA A 685 -11.51 21.25 -37.88
CA ALA A 685 -12.30 20.83 -39.03
C ALA A 685 -11.43 20.68 -40.30
N VAL A 686 -10.54 21.64 -40.56
CA VAL A 686 -9.62 21.60 -41.72
C VAL A 686 -8.63 20.46 -41.59
N LEU A 687 -8.04 20.24 -40.40
CA LEU A 687 -7.12 19.13 -40.17
C LEU A 687 -7.81 17.77 -40.36
N THR A 688 -9.01 17.61 -39.80
CA THR A 688 -9.75 16.34 -39.90
C THR A 688 -10.22 16.09 -41.33
N GLY A 689 -10.79 17.10 -41.99
CA GLY A 689 -11.22 17.02 -43.39
C GLY A 689 -10.03 16.78 -44.32
N GLY A 690 -8.92 17.48 -44.12
CA GLY A 690 -7.69 17.30 -44.87
C GLY A 690 -7.13 15.88 -44.73
N LEU A 691 -7.15 15.31 -43.52
CA LEU A 691 -6.78 13.91 -43.32
C LEU A 691 -7.70 12.96 -44.09
N MET A 692 -9.02 13.14 -44.02
CA MET A 692 -9.96 12.28 -44.76
C MET A 692 -9.73 12.36 -46.27
N THR A 693 -9.46 13.56 -46.79
CA THR A 693 -9.07 13.76 -48.19
C THR A 693 -7.78 13.00 -48.52
N LEU A 694 -6.74 13.14 -47.69
CA LEU A 694 -5.47 12.44 -47.89
C LEU A 694 -5.64 10.91 -47.86
N LEU A 695 -6.46 10.39 -46.95
CA LEU A 695 -6.77 8.96 -46.87
C LEU A 695 -7.43 8.47 -48.16
N ILE A 696 -8.47 9.16 -48.63
CA ILE A 696 -9.16 8.80 -49.87
C ILE A 696 -8.21 8.87 -51.07
N LEU A 697 -7.40 9.92 -51.18
CA LEU A 697 -6.40 10.05 -52.25
C LEU A 697 -5.35 8.94 -52.21
N THR A 698 -4.91 8.55 -51.01
CA THR A 698 -3.93 7.46 -50.86
C THR A 698 -4.54 6.11 -51.25
N ILE A 699 -5.81 5.86 -50.89
CA ILE A 699 -6.53 4.64 -51.29
C ILE A 699 -6.67 4.58 -52.82
N LEU A 700 -7.05 5.70 -53.45
CA LEU A 700 -7.19 5.77 -54.90
C LEU A 700 -5.83 5.57 -55.62
N GLY A 701 -4.76 6.19 -55.10
CA GLY A 701 -3.41 6.08 -55.68
C GLY A 701 -2.74 4.70 -55.50
N GLN A 702 -3.20 3.88 -54.55
CA GLN A 702 -2.68 2.52 -54.35
C GLN A 702 -3.38 1.46 -55.22
N GLY A 703 -4.47 1.80 -55.90
CA GLY A 703 -5.26 0.87 -56.70
C GLY A 703 -6.02 -0.17 -55.87
N HIS A 704 -6.75 -1.07 -56.53
CA HIS A 704 -7.48 -2.15 -55.85
C HIS A 704 -6.49 -3.18 -55.27
N LEU A 705 -6.43 -3.26 -53.94
CA LEU A 705 -5.61 -4.24 -53.21
C LEU A 705 -6.13 -5.69 -53.37
N PHE A 706 -7.39 -5.87 -53.76
CA PHE A 706 -8.04 -7.17 -53.95
C PHE A 706 -8.95 -7.15 -55.20
N THR A 707 -9.23 -8.32 -55.75
CA THR A 707 -10.21 -8.49 -56.84
C THR A 707 -11.62 -8.08 -56.36
N SER A 708 -12.34 -7.31 -57.18
CA SER A 708 -13.69 -6.84 -56.84
C SER A 708 -14.68 -7.99 -56.77
N ILE A 709 -15.55 -7.99 -55.76
CA ILE A 709 -16.69 -8.94 -55.66
C ILE A 709 -17.82 -8.61 -56.65
N SER A 710 -17.72 -7.51 -57.39
CA SER A 710 -18.76 -7.07 -58.34
C SER A 710 -19.04 -8.13 -59.42
N GLU A 711 -18.03 -8.86 -59.89
CA GLU A 711 -18.20 -9.89 -60.92
C GLU A 711 -19.10 -11.03 -60.41
N TYR A 712 -18.84 -11.54 -59.20
CA TYR A 712 -19.69 -12.54 -58.57
C TYR A 712 -21.15 -12.08 -58.46
N MET A 713 -21.37 -10.82 -58.08
CA MET A 713 -22.72 -10.27 -57.95
C MET A 713 -23.42 -10.17 -59.32
N ILE A 714 -22.71 -9.72 -60.36
CA ILE A 714 -23.25 -9.65 -61.73
C ILE A 714 -23.64 -11.04 -62.23
N ASP A 715 -22.76 -12.03 -62.05
CA ASP A 715 -22.97 -13.39 -62.54
C ASP A 715 -24.09 -14.12 -61.79
N ASN A 716 -24.32 -13.79 -60.51
CA ASN A 716 -25.21 -14.56 -59.64
C ASN A 716 -26.53 -13.86 -59.27
N SER A 717 -26.71 -12.57 -59.54
CA SER A 717 -27.95 -11.86 -59.18
C SER A 717 -29.22 -12.42 -59.84
N VAL A 718 -29.14 -12.84 -61.11
CA VAL A 718 -30.27 -13.46 -61.81
C VAL A 718 -30.41 -14.96 -61.49
N PRO A 719 -29.37 -15.80 -61.57
CA PRO A 719 -29.53 -17.24 -61.36
C PRO A 719 -29.78 -17.64 -59.90
N LEU A 720 -29.20 -16.94 -58.92
CA LEU A 720 -29.39 -17.23 -57.49
C LEU A 720 -30.38 -16.29 -56.81
N GLY A 721 -30.34 -14.99 -57.13
CA GLY A 721 -31.21 -13.98 -56.53
C GLY A 721 -32.50 -13.69 -57.30
N HIS A 722 -32.69 -14.30 -58.48
CA HIS A 722 -33.88 -14.17 -59.32
C HIS A 722 -34.28 -12.73 -59.69
N GLY A 723 -33.33 -11.78 -59.67
CA GLY A 723 -33.60 -10.37 -59.91
C GLY A 723 -32.59 -9.70 -60.84
N HIS A 724 -33.09 -8.82 -61.71
CA HIS A 724 -32.25 -8.02 -62.63
C HIS A 724 -31.69 -6.75 -61.99
N ASN A 725 -32.32 -6.24 -60.92
CA ASN A 725 -31.76 -5.15 -60.12
C ASN A 725 -30.75 -5.72 -59.12
N ILE A 726 -29.47 -5.65 -59.49
CA ILE A 726 -28.35 -6.17 -58.69
C ILE A 726 -28.32 -5.55 -57.29
N VAL A 727 -28.55 -4.24 -57.17
CA VAL A 727 -28.53 -3.53 -55.87
C VAL A 727 -29.64 -4.06 -54.96
N ASN A 728 -30.86 -4.19 -55.47
CA ASN A 728 -31.98 -4.74 -54.71
C ASN A 728 -31.74 -6.20 -54.29
N VAL A 729 -31.20 -7.04 -55.17
CA VAL A 729 -30.85 -8.43 -54.86
C VAL A 729 -29.76 -8.49 -53.79
N ILE A 730 -28.77 -7.58 -53.83
CA ILE A 730 -27.76 -7.49 -52.76
C ILE A 730 -28.42 -7.17 -51.42
N LEU A 731 -29.31 -6.18 -51.36
CA LEU A 731 -29.93 -5.74 -50.10
C LEU A 731 -30.90 -6.78 -49.53
N VAL A 732 -31.70 -7.43 -50.37
CA VAL A 732 -32.81 -8.29 -49.91
C VAL A 732 -32.44 -9.77 -49.83
N ASP A 733 -31.51 -10.25 -50.67
CA ASP A 733 -31.17 -11.68 -50.75
C ASP A 733 -29.76 -11.95 -50.23
N PHE A 734 -28.72 -11.37 -50.84
CA PHE A 734 -27.33 -11.71 -50.50
C PHE A 734 -26.87 -11.10 -49.17
N ARG A 735 -27.34 -9.91 -48.81
CA ARG A 735 -27.02 -9.18 -47.57
C ARG A 735 -28.27 -8.75 -46.82
N ALA A 736 -29.32 -9.59 -46.87
CA ALA A 736 -30.61 -9.41 -46.20
C ALA A 736 -30.51 -9.01 -44.72
N LEU A 737 -29.48 -9.49 -44.02
CA LEU A 737 -29.26 -9.21 -42.60
C LEU A 737 -28.94 -7.73 -42.33
N ASP A 738 -28.25 -7.06 -43.25
CA ASP A 738 -27.93 -5.63 -43.10
C ASP A 738 -29.20 -4.79 -43.20
N THR A 739 -30.05 -5.08 -44.19
CA THR A 739 -31.35 -4.42 -44.37
C THR A 739 -32.31 -4.70 -43.20
N LEU A 740 -32.32 -5.92 -42.65
CA LEU A 740 -33.07 -6.22 -41.43
C LEU A 740 -32.58 -5.36 -40.25
N GLY A 741 -31.27 -5.18 -40.10
CA GLY A 741 -30.67 -4.31 -39.09
C GLY A 741 -31.07 -2.85 -39.26
N GLU A 742 -31.05 -2.32 -40.47
CA GLU A 742 -31.46 -0.96 -40.79
C GLU A 742 -32.94 -0.71 -40.47
N ILE A 743 -33.83 -1.64 -40.83
CA ILE A 743 -35.27 -1.58 -40.49
C ILE A 743 -35.46 -1.55 -38.97
N PHE A 744 -34.69 -2.34 -38.23
CA PHE A 744 -34.72 -2.34 -36.78
C PHE A 744 -34.28 -0.99 -36.19
N VAL A 745 -33.18 -0.41 -36.68
CA VAL A 745 -32.69 0.91 -36.26
C VAL A 745 -33.75 1.99 -36.51
N LEU A 746 -34.37 2.00 -37.69
CA LEU A 746 -35.43 2.96 -38.02
C LEU A 746 -36.65 2.79 -37.10
N SER A 747 -37.06 1.55 -36.86
CA SER A 747 -38.17 1.23 -35.94
C SER A 747 -37.88 1.70 -34.51
N LEU A 748 -36.65 1.47 -34.03
CA LEU A 748 -36.22 1.90 -32.70
C LEU A 748 -36.16 3.43 -32.60
N ALA A 749 -35.64 4.11 -33.62
CA ALA A 749 -35.65 5.57 -33.68
C ALA A 749 -37.08 6.12 -33.64
N ALA A 750 -38.01 5.54 -34.40
CA ALA A 750 -39.42 5.93 -34.39
C ALA A 750 -40.08 5.71 -33.02
N ILE A 751 -39.84 4.56 -32.38
CA ILE A 751 -40.32 4.27 -31.01
C ILE A 751 -39.71 5.25 -30.00
N GLY A 752 -38.41 5.54 -30.10
CA GLY A 752 -37.72 6.49 -29.24
C GLY A 752 -38.29 7.91 -29.35
N VAL A 753 -38.57 8.38 -30.57
CA VAL A 753 -39.24 9.66 -30.81
C VAL A 753 -40.65 9.65 -30.21
N LEU A 754 -41.43 8.58 -30.41
CA LEU A 754 -42.77 8.46 -29.83
C LEU A 754 -42.74 8.49 -28.30
N ALA A 755 -41.77 7.78 -27.70
CA ALA A 755 -41.56 7.76 -26.27
C ALA A 755 -41.23 9.16 -25.73
N MET A 756 -40.30 9.89 -26.36
CA MET A 756 -39.96 11.26 -25.98
C MET A 756 -41.15 12.24 -26.11
N LEU A 757 -42.00 12.06 -27.12
CA LEU A 757 -43.18 12.92 -27.31
C LEU A 757 -44.30 12.63 -26.30
N ARG A 758 -44.51 11.36 -25.92
CA ARG A 758 -45.60 10.94 -25.02
C ARG A 758 -45.22 11.01 -23.54
N LEU A 759 -43.98 10.69 -23.20
CA LEU A 759 -43.47 10.69 -21.84
C LEU A 759 -42.90 12.08 -21.50
N GLN A 760 -43.75 13.12 -21.52
CA GLN A 760 -43.38 14.41 -20.96
C GLN A 760 -43.31 14.27 -19.44
N ALA A 761 -42.08 14.21 -18.89
CA ALA A 761 -41.88 14.37 -17.46
C ALA A 761 -42.43 15.77 -17.08
N LYS A 762 -43.46 15.82 -16.23
CA LYS A 762 -43.92 17.09 -15.64
C LYS A 762 -42.70 17.85 -15.15
N GLU A 763 -42.44 19.03 -15.70
CA GLU A 763 -41.43 19.93 -15.17
C GLU A 763 -41.71 20.12 -13.68
N ARG A 764 -40.87 19.51 -12.83
CA ARG A 764 -40.80 19.91 -11.43
C ARG A 764 -40.32 21.34 -11.45
N LYS A 765 -41.26 22.30 -11.34
CA LYS A 765 -40.94 23.64 -10.87
C LYS A 765 -40.27 23.46 -9.51
N THR A 766 -38.94 23.54 -9.49
CA THR A 766 -38.19 23.64 -8.26
C THR A 766 -38.55 24.98 -7.60
N PRO A 767 -38.88 25.01 -6.30
CA PRO A 767 -39.08 26.26 -5.56
C PRO A 767 -37.80 27.11 -5.52
#